data_AF-A0AAN6PRF4-F1
#
_entry.id   AF-A0AAN6PRF4-F1
#
_cell.length_a   1.000
_cell.length_b   1.000
_cell.length_c   1.000
_cell.angle_alpha   90.00
_cell.angle_beta   90.00
_cell.angle_gamma   90.00
#
_symmetry.space_group_name_H-M   'P 1'
#
loop_
_entity.id
_entity.type
_entity.pdbx_description
1 polymer ?
#
loop_
_entity_poly.entity_id
_entity_poly.type
_entity_poly.pdbx_seq_one_letter_code
_entity_poly.pdbx_strand_id
1 'polypeptide(L)'
;MVWTKADGSGTWTDEYDGAEKVFYSMSQAFKRHNREHGSVYAICRIRGPDALGEKLRQAWTRLRFDFPALTVFEDGGKKTYLEATTANITAWANDTFWIDDETDTARYVVANLHLRRLPCLVFVSRSSEVLFHCSHWRIDALGACMVLDRLFSILAEHAGTKPGFLEPPHWEPEHEHLSPSLEDAYGSAKVPTGSTEAKAEEVRQRNFDTAYPSAGLPYRGDQSTPPGVSRCQSVTLGKDASEQLIRACKTRGFTVTAAVHAACAASVLEVCAADPRCDAYSTVVSANLRPLLPGAASTYTCGTYVTGITHTLRRSDGFASWCRQLTSGYRGDWDPPAYMDALRSIYRVHGAALADLAASGARPPASNVTVSSLGVLDGRYLRANHGAVQVEAFHLGSAILGRQPTLYIWTFRGCLTLSVDYNEAYYSEHQISALLDSIRGCLGKEMGSIGGPDVTDRTQSLGSILNMDKRQSLGIYEDDGGAEMTDSPTVSEKSGIEHLLPGLPEDGPKPSPQSAPTPSSPNGSADTVVAISGDSPHNKQELDTQCVTGYKLAGLVTGMTVAVFLIYLDNSIISTATPVITADLHETADIGCGTLQPLAGKLYTFFRKKFVFLAFLFIFEIGSLICALAKSSPMLIAGRAVAGAGSSGLMNGAWTIIGSSVPLAQQPFYTGLMMGVGQMALIVGPLIGGALTQYASWRWCFYINLPLGACAAVLVVFNTIPDAKGRETFSLGLVRRMLASLDLGGFVLLAPAMAMFLAALQFGSDTEYAWNSPLIIGLFCGAGGAAVLFALWEWRVGDTAMIPGAVIRRREVWSSCGHIFSMSFVVFIANYFLPVYFQAVKGVGPTMSGVYLLPGILSQLAFVLVSGAAGYFMPWCLFGGVMIAVGAGLTTTFGPNTTTAQWVGYQLLQGIGRGAAMTMPITAIQCALGSDLLAISMSLLIFSQNLAGSIAVVVATTIFTQSLLKDLPVLAPSASPEAAISSGTGAEAVRGLLPEGSPELDGLLRAYSYAVDKTFYVVAGFAVASIGFAFFMGWGDVRKERGKGAADGGSQEKAGEREVAAV
;
A
#
# COMPACT_ATOMS: atom_id res chain seq x y z
N MET A 1 27.66 25.36 28.19
CA MET A 1 27.07 24.54 27.11
C MET A 1 27.28 23.07 27.44
N VAL A 2 26.27 22.23 27.23
CA VAL A 2 26.32 20.77 27.47
C VAL A 2 26.81 20.01 26.23
N TRP A 3 26.70 20.63 25.05
CA TRP A 3 27.23 20.11 23.79
C TRP A 3 28.73 19.83 23.86
N THR A 4 29.10 18.61 23.49
CA THR A 4 30.47 18.12 23.47
C THR A 4 30.94 18.02 22.02
N LYS A 5 32.10 18.62 21.70
CA LYS A 5 32.72 18.50 20.38
C LYS A 5 33.47 17.16 20.30
N ALA A 6 33.18 16.36 19.29
CA ALA A 6 33.95 15.15 18.99
C ALA A 6 35.29 15.55 18.36
N ASP A 7 36.39 15.04 18.93
CA ASP A 7 37.76 15.46 18.60
C ASP A 7 38.01 15.56 17.08
N GLY A 8 38.42 16.76 16.63
CA GLY A 8 38.89 17.01 15.26
C GLY A 8 37.85 16.96 14.12
N SER A 9 36.58 16.66 14.38
CA SER A 9 35.60 16.34 13.32
C SER A 9 34.58 17.44 12.97
N GLY A 10 34.51 18.53 13.74
CA GLY A 10 33.47 19.57 13.54
C GLY A 10 32.05 19.10 13.93
N THR A 11 31.96 17.94 14.58
CA THR A 11 30.71 17.33 15.06
C THR A 11 30.51 17.65 16.53
N TRP A 12 29.30 18.07 16.88
CA TRP A 12 28.89 18.31 18.26
C TRP A 12 27.78 17.34 18.65
N THR A 13 27.85 16.80 19.86
CA THR A 13 26.86 15.86 20.39
C THR A 13 26.36 16.26 21.77
N ASP A 14 25.08 15.99 22.04
CA ASP A 14 24.45 16.18 23.33
C ASP A 14 23.45 15.04 23.62
N GLU A 15 23.20 14.78 24.89
CA GLU A 15 22.24 13.77 25.33
C GLU A 15 20.82 14.37 25.42
N TYR A 16 19.79 13.53 25.27
CA TYR A 16 18.43 13.97 25.57
C TYR A 16 18.25 14.09 27.08
N ASP A 17 17.74 15.24 27.53
CA ASP A 17 17.45 15.51 28.94
C ASP A 17 15.95 15.78 29.17
N GLY A 18 15.48 15.50 30.38
CA GLY A 18 14.14 15.81 30.89
C GLY A 18 13.00 15.71 29.87
N ALA A 19 12.39 16.85 29.55
CA ALA A 19 11.25 16.95 28.62
C ALA A 19 11.58 16.39 27.23
N GLU A 20 12.73 16.77 26.65
CA GLU A 20 13.13 16.38 25.30
C GLU A 20 13.22 14.86 25.17
N LYS A 21 13.69 14.18 26.22
CA LYS A 21 13.80 12.71 26.26
C LYS A 21 12.44 12.02 26.19
N VAL A 22 11.42 12.59 26.84
CA VAL A 22 10.05 12.06 26.80
C VAL A 22 9.44 12.24 25.41
N PHE A 23 9.54 13.44 24.83
CA PHE A 23 9.05 13.70 23.47
C PHE A 23 9.80 12.87 22.42
N TYR A 24 11.11 12.68 22.60
CA TYR A 24 11.89 11.78 21.74
C TYR A 24 11.37 10.34 21.85
N SER A 25 11.17 9.82 23.06
CA SER A 25 10.63 8.46 23.26
C SER A 25 9.25 8.29 22.62
N MET A 26 8.36 9.29 22.76
CA MET A 26 7.05 9.31 22.10
C MET A 26 7.15 9.31 20.57
N SER A 27 8.10 10.06 20.01
CA SER A 27 8.34 10.10 18.56
C SER A 27 8.71 8.73 17.98
N GLN A 28 9.43 7.91 18.77
CA GLN A 28 9.88 6.58 18.34
C GLN A 28 8.78 5.51 18.43
N ALA A 29 7.69 5.75 19.17
CA ALA A 29 6.66 4.75 19.45
C ALA A 29 6.01 4.16 18.19
N PHE A 30 5.95 4.93 17.10
CA PHE A 30 5.33 4.54 15.83
C PHE A 30 6.33 4.43 14.67
N LYS A 31 7.64 4.42 14.96
CA LYS A 31 8.71 4.32 13.94
C LYS A 31 8.53 3.11 13.02
N ARG A 32 8.03 1.98 13.55
CA ARG A 32 7.72 0.76 12.77
C ARG A 32 6.66 0.94 11.68
N HIS A 33 5.85 1.99 11.76
CA HIS A 33 4.84 2.38 10.76
C HIS A 33 5.33 3.53 9.86
N ASN A 34 6.62 3.88 9.90
CA ASN A 34 7.22 5.01 9.20
C ASN A 34 6.53 6.37 9.45
N ARG A 35 5.99 6.56 10.67
CA ARG A 35 5.27 7.77 11.08
C ARG A 35 5.70 8.21 12.47
N GLU A 36 5.60 9.52 12.74
CA GLU A 36 5.99 10.12 14.02
C GLU A 36 4.76 10.60 14.79
N HIS A 37 4.59 10.14 16.03
CA HIS A 37 3.57 10.69 16.93
C HIS A 37 4.05 12.01 17.53
N GLY A 38 3.18 13.02 17.50
CA GLY A 38 3.41 14.33 18.10
C GLY A 38 4.15 15.32 17.20
N SER A 39 4.65 14.94 16.02
CA SER A 39 5.34 15.90 15.13
C SER A 39 4.49 17.14 14.86
N VAL A 40 5.10 18.32 14.95
CA VAL A 40 4.44 19.63 14.87
C VAL A 40 4.46 20.12 13.43
N TYR A 41 3.34 20.64 12.96
CA TYR A 41 3.25 21.30 11.66
C TYR A 41 2.53 22.65 11.74
N ALA A 42 3.00 23.61 10.93
CA ALA A 42 2.42 24.94 10.80
C ALA A 42 2.28 25.28 9.32
N ILE A 43 1.10 25.74 8.92
CA ILE A 43 0.75 26.11 7.55
C ILE A 43 0.40 27.59 7.52
N CYS A 44 1.07 28.35 6.66
CA CYS A 44 0.78 29.75 6.40
C CYS A 44 0.43 29.97 4.94
N ARG A 45 -0.75 30.53 4.65
CA ARG A 45 -1.01 31.08 3.31
C ARG A 45 -0.41 32.47 3.24
N ILE A 46 0.46 32.70 2.27
CA ILE A 46 1.20 33.97 2.16
C ILE A 46 1.04 34.61 0.79
N ARG A 47 1.10 35.95 0.79
CA ARG A 47 1.29 36.77 -0.40
C ARG A 47 2.65 37.42 -0.30
N GLY A 48 3.48 37.31 -1.33
CA GLY A 48 4.87 37.73 -1.28
C GLY A 48 5.39 38.28 -2.61
N PRO A 49 6.71 38.56 -2.68
CA PRO A 49 7.37 39.07 -3.88
C PRO A 49 7.43 38.03 -5.01
N ASP A 50 7.77 38.49 -6.22
CA ASP A 50 8.02 37.62 -7.38
C ASP A 50 9.10 36.57 -7.08
N ALA A 51 9.04 35.43 -7.78
CA ALA A 51 9.92 34.27 -7.57
C ALA A 51 9.89 33.76 -6.11
N LEU A 52 8.71 33.74 -5.51
CA LEU A 52 8.47 33.43 -4.10
C LEU A 52 9.14 32.13 -3.63
N GLY A 53 9.04 31.05 -4.41
CA GLY A 53 9.63 29.75 -4.04
C GLY A 53 11.15 29.78 -3.91
N GLU A 54 11.84 30.46 -4.83
CA GLU A 54 13.30 30.56 -4.82
C GLU A 54 13.78 31.48 -3.69
N LYS A 55 13.06 32.58 -3.43
CA LYS A 55 13.36 33.46 -2.30
C LYS A 55 13.06 32.80 -0.94
N LEU A 56 12.05 31.95 -0.86
CA LEU A 56 11.76 31.14 0.33
C LEU A 56 12.91 30.16 0.62
N ARG A 57 13.45 29.48 -0.40
CA ARG A 57 14.64 28.63 -0.26
C ARG A 57 15.84 29.38 0.30
N GLN A 58 16.04 30.62 -0.15
CA GLN A 58 17.14 31.47 0.32
C GLN A 58 16.94 31.92 1.76
N ALA A 59 15.73 32.36 2.09
CA ALA A 59 15.36 32.70 3.47
C ALA A 59 15.54 31.49 4.39
N TRP A 60 15.13 30.29 3.96
CA TRP A 60 15.31 29.03 4.70
C TRP A 60 16.79 28.69 4.93
N THR A 61 17.63 28.88 3.91
CA THR A 61 19.08 28.66 4.00
C THR A 61 19.74 29.64 4.99
N ARG A 62 19.34 30.90 4.98
CA ARG A 62 19.81 31.91 5.92
C ARG A 62 19.32 31.65 7.35
N LEU A 63 18.11 31.11 7.49
CA LEU A 63 17.47 30.84 8.78
C LEU A 63 18.25 29.82 9.61
N ARG A 64 18.98 28.89 8.98
CA ARG A 64 19.89 27.96 9.65
C ARG A 64 20.87 28.65 10.60
N PHE A 65 21.40 29.81 10.24
CA PHE A 65 22.39 30.51 11.05
C PHE A 65 21.76 31.23 12.26
N ASP A 66 20.49 31.64 12.13
CA ASP A 66 19.73 32.18 13.26
C ASP A 66 19.30 31.03 14.19
N PHE A 67 18.98 29.86 13.62
CA PHE A 67 18.46 28.68 14.34
C PHE A 67 19.18 27.39 13.93
N PRO A 68 20.43 27.16 14.38
CA PRO A 68 21.25 25.99 14.01
C PRO A 68 20.63 24.67 14.46
N ALA A 69 19.78 24.71 15.49
CA ALA A 69 19.03 23.56 16.00
C ALA A 69 18.09 22.91 14.96
N LEU A 70 17.72 23.63 13.89
CA LEU A 70 17.00 23.07 12.73
C LEU A 70 17.81 22.01 11.97
N THR A 71 19.11 21.96 12.19
CA THR A 71 20.03 21.01 11.53
C THR A 71 20.47 19.87 12.42
N VAL A 72 20.09 19.91 13.70
CA VAL A 72 20.34 18.82 14.64
C VAL A 72 19.57 17.60 14.14
N PHE A 73 20.22 16.44 14.15
CA PHE A 73 19.59 15.16 13.82
C PHE A 73 19.83 14.15 14.94
N GLU A 74 19.05 13.06 14.93
CA GLU A 74 19.32 11.93 15.82
C GLU A 74 20.36 10.99 15.21
N ASP A 75 21.30 10.56 16.06
CA ASP A 75 22.31 9.56 15.72
C ASP A 75 22.67 8.73 16.97
N GLY A 76 22.37 7.43 16.92
CA GLY A 76 22.70 6.49 18.00
C GLY A 76 22.07 6.82 19.35
N GLY A 77 20.87 7.41 19.38
CA GLY A 77 20.20 7.83 20.61
C GLY A 77 20.71 9.15 21.19
N LYS A 78 21.52 9.92 20.45
CA LYS A 78 22.01 11.24 20.82
C LYS A 78 21.55 12.33 19.84
N LYS A 79 21.65 13.58 20.28
CA LYS A 79 21.48 14.76 19.43
C LYS A 79 22.83 15.07 18.79
N THR A 80 22.88 15.15 17.47
CA THR A 80 24.11 15.41 16.71
C THR A 80 23.94 16.62 15.82
N TYR A 81 24.96 17.46 15.80
CA TYR A 81 25.05 18.67 15.00
C TYR A 81 26.38 18.70 14.25
N LEU A 82 26.34 19.17 12.99
CA LEU A 82 27.51 19.30 12.13
C LEU A 82 27.73 20.78 11.82
N GLU A 83 28.94 21.27 12.07
CA GLU A 83 29.35 22.62 11.71
C GLU A 83 29.13 22.90 10.20
N ALA A 84 28.66 24.11 9.89
CA ALA A 84 28.37 24.51 8.54
C ALA A 84 29.61 24.53 7.64
N THR A 85 29.46 23.86 6.49
CA THR A 85 30.35 23.96 5.34
C THR A 85 29.49 24.28 4.10
N THR A 86 30.07 24.89 3.07
CA THR A 86 29.34 25.23 1.84
C THR A 86 28.64 24.00 1.22
N ALA A 87 29.29 22.84 1.29
CA ALA A 87 28.72 21.57 0.81
C ALA A 87 27.52 21.12 1.68
N ASN A 88 27.67 21.14 3.01
CA ASN A 88 26.63 20.66 3.91
C ASN A 88 25.42 21.61 3.98
N ILE A 89 25.61 22.92 3.81
CA ILE A 89 24.49 23.88 3.74
C ILE A 89 23.63 23.59 2.51
N THR A 90 24.25 23.41 1.35
CA THR A 90 23.55 23.14 0.09
C THR A 90 22.83 21.80 0.14
N ALA A 91 23.48 20.76 0.67
CA ALA A 91 22.86 19.45 0.87
C ALA A 91 21.66 19.53 1.82
N TRP A 92 21.80 20.24 2.93
CA TRP A 92 20.72 20.46 3.90
C TRP A 92 19.52 21.17 3.26
N ALA A 93 19.74 22.26 2.53
CA ALA A 93 18.66 22.99 1.86
C ALA A 93 17.97 22.15 0.78
N ASN A 94 18.72 21.29 0.06
CA ASN A 94 18.17 20.37 -0.92
C ASN A 94 17.30 19.27 -0.32
N ASP A 95 17.68 18.75 0.85
CA ASP A 95 16.90 17.73 1.55
C ASP A 95 15.66 18.34 2.23
N THR A 96 15.80 19.53 2.83
CA THR A 96 14.79 20.09 3.73
C THR A 96 13.82 21.08 3.08
N PHE A 97 14.07 21.55 1.85
CA PHE A 97 13.18 22.47 1.14
C PHE A 97 12.84 22.01 -0.27
N TRP A 98 11.54 22.02 -0.59
CA TRP A 98 11.07 21.85 -1.96
C TRP A 98 9.79 22.66 -2.23
N ILE A 99 9.52 22.82 -3.52
CA ILE A 99 8.28 23.42 -4.03
C ILE A 99 7.39 22.27 -4.48
N ASP A 100 6.12 22.32 -4.08
CA ASP A 100 5.08 21.39 -4.48
C ASP A 100 4.12 22.13 -5.43
N ASP A 101 4.04 21.66 -6.66
CA ASP A 101 3.20 22.21 -7.74
C ASP A 101 2.11 21.22 -8.21
N GLU A 102 2.07 20.04 -7.60
CA GLU A 102 1.13 18.96 -7.91
C GLU A 102 -0.09 18.98 -6.99
N THR A 103 0.11 19.30 -5.71
CA THR A 103 -0.95 19.27 -4.69
C THR A 103 -1.68 20.61 -4.57
N ASP A 104 -2.98 20.57 -4.25
CA ASP A 104 -3.78 21.79 -4.13
C ASP A 104 -3.56 22.51 -2.77
N THR A 105 -3.27 21.78 -1.68
CA THR A 105 -3.13 22.37 -0.33
C THR A 105 -2.04 21.68 0.51
N ALA A 106 -1.43 22.44 1.43
CA ALA A 106 -0.42 21.94 2.35
C ALA A 106 -0.95 20.86 3.31
N ARG A 107 -2.25 20.81 3.58
CA ARG A 107 -2.85 19.75 4.42
C ARG A 107 -2.71 18.36 3.79
N TYR A 108 -2.75 18.27 2.46
CA TYR A 108 -2.50 17.00 1.77
C TYR A 108 -1.05 16.56 1.94
N VAL A 109 -0.11 17.51 1.86
CA VAL A 109 1.32 17.25 2.11
C VAL A 109 1.52 16.73 3.53
N VAL A 110 0.92 17.37 4.55
CA VAL A 110 0.99 16.90 5.95
C VAL A 110 0.46 15.47 6.12
N ALA A 111 -0.65 15.12 5.47
CA ALA A 111 -1.26 13.81 5.60
C ALA A 111 -0.40 12.66 5.04
N ASN A 112 0.44 12.96 4.03
CA ASN A 112 1.27 11.99 3.32
C ASN A 112 2.77 12.15 3.62
N LEU A 113 3.14 13.03 4.56
CA LEU A 113 4.53 13.28 4.93
C LEU A 113 5.07 12.09 5.75
N HIS A 114 6.07 11.41 5.20
CA HIS A 114 6.77 10.31 5.86
C HIS A 114 7.69 10.80 6.98
N LEU A 115 8.10 9.90 7.88
CA LEU A 115 9.09 10.20 8.93
C LEU A 115 10.36 10.79 8.31
N ARG A 116 10.70 12.02 8.71
CA ARG A 116 11.93 12.71 8.28
C ARG A 116 12.92 12.81 9.43
N ARG A 117 14.21 12.74 9.10
CA ARG A 117 15.29 12.90 10.08
C ARG A 117 15.45 14.37 10.52
N LEU A 118 15.21 15.28 9.59
CA LEU A 118 15.35 16.73 9.73
C LEU A 118 14.00 17.43 9.50
N PRO A 119 13.80 18.63 10.08
CA PRO A 119 12.66 19.49 9.77
C PRO A 119 12.61 19.82 8.27
N CYS A 120 11.42 20.09 7.75
CA CYS A 120 11.27 20.52 6.37
C CYS A 120 10.36 21.73 6.20
N LEU A 121 10.59 22.46 5.11
CA LEU A 121 9.81 23.60 4.66
C LEU A 121 9.34 23.35 3.22
N VAL A 122 8.03 23.30 3.01
CA VAL A 122 7.42 23.02 1.71
C VAL A 122 6.64 24.24 1.24
N PHE A 123 6.84 24.66 0.00
CA PHE A 123 6.03 25.70 -0.61
C PHE A 123 5.06 25.09 -1.63
N VAL A 124 3.76 25.07 -1.30
CA VAL A 124 2.70 24.64 -2.20
C VAL A 124 2.29 25.81 -3.09
N SER A 125 2.76 25.80 -4.32
CA SER A 125 2.67 26.94 -5.24
C SER A 125 1.24 27.26 -5.67
N ARG A 126 0.37 26.25 -5.84
CA ARG A 126 -1.02 26.41 -6.28
C ARG A 126 -1.88 27.21 -5.30
N SER A 127 -1.71 26.96 -4.00
CA SER A 127 -2.44 27.65 -2.92
C SER A 127 -1.64 28.76 -2.24
N SER A 128 -0.39 28.97 -2.66
CA SER A 128 0.56 29.88 -2.00
C SER A 128 0.71 29.61 -0.50
N GLU A 129 0.77 28.33 -0.14
CA GLU A 129 0.90 27.87 1.24
C GLU A 129 2.34 27.44 1.56
N VAL A 130 2.84 27.88 2.71
CA VAL A 130 4.12 27.45 3.28
C VAL A 130 3.85 26.52 4.44
N LEU A 131 4.30 25.28 4.33
CA LEU A 131 4.25 24.26 5.36
C LEU A 131 5.62 24.12 6.03
N PHE A 132 5.66 24.30 7.35
CA PHE A 132 6.78 23.91 8.18
C PHE A 132 6.41 22.66 8.99
N HIS A 133 7.23 21.60 8.93
CA HIS A 133 7.05 20.37 9.69
C HIS A 133 8.31 20.00 10.45
N CYS A 134 8.17 19.61 11.71
CA CYS A 134 9.29 19.30 12.58
C CYS A 134 8.90 18.32 13.71
N SER A 135 9.82 17.44 14.09
CA SER A 135 9.68 16.58 15.28
C SER A 135 9.53 17.41 16.56
N HIS A 136 8.60 17.04 17.44
CA HIS A 136 8.23 17.84 18.62
C HIS A 136 9.33 17.93 19.67
N TRP A 137 10.24 16.96 19.70
CA TRP A 137 11.38 16.99 20.61
C TRP A 137 12.43 18.06 20.22
N ARG A 138 12.36 18.61 18.99
CA ARG A 138 13.21 19.72 18.54
C ARG A 138 12.55 21.08 18.71
N ILE A 139 11.23 21.12 18.72
CA ILE A 139 10.48 22.38 18.68
C ILE A 139 9.08 22.19 19.26
N ASP A 140 8.60 23.19 19.98
CA ASP A 140 7.19 23.30 20.32
C ASP A 140 6.41 24.19 19.33
N ALA A 141 5.10 24.25 19.50
CA ALA A 141 4.22 25.00 18.60
C ALA A 141 4.53 26.50 18.51
N LEU A 142 4.96 27.13 19.61
CA LEU A 142 5.34 28.55 19.62
C LEU A 142 6.68 28.77 18.93
N GLY A 143 7.64 27.86 19.12
CA GLY A 143 8.88 27.83 18.37
C GLY A 143 8.64 27.75 16.86
N ALA A 144 7.72 26.89 16.42
CA ALA A 144 7.33 26.79 15.01
C ALA A 144 6.78 28.13 14.45
N CYS A 145 5.98 28.85 15.24
CA CYS A 145 5.50 30.18 14.88
C CYS A 145 6.65 31.19 14.74
N MET A 146 7.57 31.19 15.70
CA MET A 146 8.74 32.10 15.71
C MET A 146 9.70 31.82 14.54
N VAL A 147 9.91 30.55 14.16
CA VAL A 147 10.67 30.15 12.97
C VAL A 147 10.05 30.76 11.71
N LEU A 148 8.72 30.62 11.54
CA LEU A 148 8.00 31.16 10.39
C LEU A 148 7.99 32.70 10.38
N ASP A 149 7.81 33.35 11.52
CA ASP A 149 7.88 34.81 11.63
C ASP A 149 9.24 35.36 11.21
N ARG A 150 10.33 34.70 11.63
CA ARG A 150 11.68 35.08 11.23
C ARG A 150 11.94 34.79 9.75
N LEU A 151 11.48 33.64 9.24
CA LEU A 151 11.55 33.29 7.82
C LEU A 151 10.90 34.38 6.95
N PHE A 152 9.68 34.80 7.28
CA PHE A 152 8.96 35.82 6.53
C PHE A 152 9.59 37.22 6.67
N SER A 153 10.25 37.50 7.79
CA SER A 153 11.04 38.72 7.95
C SER A 153 12.24 38.74 7.02
N ILE A 154 13.02 37.66 6.98
CA ILE A 154 14.17 37.54 6.05
C ILE A 154 13.70 37.65 4.60
N LEU A 155 12.60 36.99 4.27
CA LEU A 155 11.99 37.05 2.93
C LEU A 155 11.58 38.47 2.55
N ALA A 156 11.00 39.23 3.49
CA ALA A 156 10.59 40.61 3.27
C ALA A 156 11.77 41.58 3.16
N GLU A 157 12.80 41.43 4.01
CA GLU A 157 14.05 42.19 3.97
C GLU A 157 14.74 42.08 2.59
N HIS A 158 14.62 40.92 1.95
CA HIS A 158 15.26 40.59 0.68
C HIS A 158 14.27 40.49 -0.49
N ALA A 159 13.09 41.10 -0.36
CA ALA A 159 12.06 41.05 -1.40
C ALA A 159 12.54 41.66 -2.72
N GLY A 160 13.35 42.74 -2.67
CA GLY A 160 13.87 43.43 -3.85
C GLY A 160 15.20 42.91 -4.42
N THR A 161 15.85 41.94 -3.76
CA THR A 161 17.15 41.42 -4.22
C THR A 161 16.97 40.31 -5.27
N LYS A 162 17.99 40.08 -6.11
CA LYS A 162 17.97 38.95 -7.04
C LYS A 162 18.13 37.63 -6.27
N PRO A 163 17.52 36.53 -6.73
CA PRO A 163 17.78 35.20 -6.21
C PRO A 163 19.28 34.88 -6.09
N GLY A 164 19.74 34.53 -4.89
CA GLY A 164 21.11 34.09 -4.61
C GLY A 164 21.31 33.72 -3.14
N PHE A 165 22.51 33.24 -2.79
CA PHE A 165 22.87 32.96 -1.39
C PHE A 165 22.87 34.26 -0.58
N LEU A 166 22.17 34.26 0.55
CA LEU A 166 22.15 35.38 1.48
C LEU A 166 23.24 35.19 2.54
N GLU A 167 24.28 36.02 2.49
CA GLU A 167 25.36 35.98 3.48
C GLU A 167 24.82 36.32 4.88
N PRO A 168 25.25 35.59 5.93
CA PRO A 168 24.92 35.96 7.30
C PRO A 168 25.63 37.26 7.69
N PRO A 169 25.02 38.13 8.51
CA PRO A 169 25.61 39.40 8.96
C PRO A 169 26.96 39.22 9.65
N HIS A 170 27.14 38.11 10.38
CA HIS A 170 28.37 37.73 11.07
C HIS A 170 28.58 36.21 10.99
N TRP A 171 29.81 35.78 10.75
CA TRP A 171 30.23 34.37 10.82
C TRP A 171 30.67 34.03 12.25
N GLU A 172 29.75 34.17 13.20
CA GLU A 172 29.96 33.66 14.56
C GLU A 172 29.86 32.13 14.53
N PRO A 173 30.48 31.41 15.48
CA PRO A 173 30.37 29.96 15.52
C PRO A 173 28.91 29.56 15.75
N GLU A 174 28.24 29.07 14.71
CA GLU A 174 26.79 28.77 14.76
C GLU A 174 26.39 27.83 15.91
N HIS A 175 27.31 26.97 16.38
CA HIS A 175 27.06 26.10 17.54
C HIS A 175 26.74 26.86 18.84
N GLU A 176 27.13 28.13 18.98
CA GLU A 176 26.83 28.94 20.17
C GLU A 176 25.34 29.30 20.27
N HIS A 177 24.62 29.29 19.15
CA HIS A 177 23.18 29.50 19.07
C HIS A 177 22.36 28.21 19.21
N LEU A 178 23.00 27.06 19.50
CA LEU A 178 22.29 25.82 19.78
C LEU A 178 21.48 25.97 21.08
N SER A 179 20.17 25.74 20.95
CA SER A 179 19.26 25.78 22.08
C SER A 179 19.61 24.72 23.14
N PRO A 180 19.65 25.08 24.43
CA PRO A 180 19.75 24.12 25.51
C PRO A 180 18.41 23.41 25.76
N SER A 181 18.48 22.28 26.49
CA SER A 181 17.29 21.63 27.04
C SER A 181 16.52 22.60 27.95
N LEU A 182 15.22 22.37 28.16
CA LEU A 182 14.39 23.19 29.06
C LEU A 182 15.00 23.28 30.46
N GLU A 183 15.47 22.16 30.97
CA GLU A 183 16.02 22.02 32.31
C GLU A 183 17.36 22.74 32.46
N ASP A 184 18.21 22.71 31.44
CA ASP A 184 19.47 23.48 31.42
C ASP A 184 19.22 24.96 31.17
N ALA A 185 18.22 25.31 30.36
CA ALA A 185 17.82 26.71 30.12
C ALA A 185 17.34 27.40 31.41
N TYR A 186 16.63 26.65 32.25
CA TYR A 186 16.19 27.12 33.57
C TYR A 186 17.29 27.02 34.63
N GLY A 187 18.15 26.01 34.55
CA GLY A 187 19.15 25.70 35.58
C GLY A 187 18.66 24.75 36.67
N SER A 188 17.74 23.84 36.33
CA SER A 188 17.27 22.79 37.26
C SER A 188 18.47 21.94 37.72
N ALA A 189 18.41 21.38 38.94
CA ALA A 189 19.46 20.50 39.45
C ALA A 189 19.44 19.13 38.74
N LYS A 190 20.62 18.55 38.50
CA LYS A 190 20.73 17.19 37.92
C LYS A 190 20.47 16.07 38.91
N VAL A 191 20.74 16.31 40.20
CA VAL A 191 20.55 15.34 41.27
C VAL A 191 19.20 15.61 41.95
N PRO A 192 18.29 14.63 42.00
CA PRO A 192 17.03 14.80 42.72
C PRO A 192 17.24 15.05 44.22
N THR A 193 16.39 15.89 44.79
CA THR A 193 16.26 16.10 46.24
C THR A 193 14.96 15.49 46.74
N GLY A 194 14.80 15.35 48.06
CA GLY A 194 13.55 14.84 48.63
C GLY A 194 12.32 15.67 48.26
N SER A 195 12.46 16.99 48.14
CA SER A 195 11.37 17.90 47.74
C SER A 195 11.01 17.77 46.26
N THR A 196 12.00 17.64 45.37
CA THR A 196 11.75 17.49 43.93
C THR A 196 11.13 16.13 43.61
N GLU A 197 11.51 15.08 44.34
CA GLU A 197 10.89 13.75 44.22
C GLU A 197 9.44 13.74 44.74
N ALA A 198 9.18 14.39 45.88
CA ALA A 198 7.82 14.54 46.38
C ALA A 198 6.92 15.30 45.39
N LYS A 199 7.45 16.37 44.78
CA LYS A 199 6.73 17.14 43.75
C LYS A 199 6.47 16.30 42.49
N ALA A 200 7.45 15.51 42.05
CA ALA A 200 7.31 14.61 40.92
C ALA A 200 6.22 13.56 41.14
N GLU A 201 6.16 12.98 42.34
CA GLU A 201 5.12 12.02 42.71
C GLU A 201 3.73 12.67 42.81
N GLU A 202 3.63 13.90 43.35
CA GLU A 202 2.38 14.68 43.33
C GLU A 202 1.85 14.87 41.90
N VAL A 203 2.74 15.24 40.97
CA VAL A 203 2.39 15.42 39.55
C VAL A 203 2.03 14.09 38.89
N ARG A 204 2.77 13.00 39.19
CA ARG A 204 2.45 11.64 38.71
C ARG A 204 1.06 11.20 39.15
N GLN A 205 0.74 11.33 40.44
CA GLN A 205 -0.57 10.99 40.99
C GLN A 205 -1.68 11.79 40.32
N ARG A 206 -1.48 13.09 40.13
CA ARG A 206 -2.47 13.92 39.43
C ARG A 206 -2.67 13.49 37.97
N ASN A 207 -1.60 13.16 37.26
CA ASN A 207 -1.66 12.81 35.83
C ASN A 207 -2.17 11.39 35.58
N PHE A 208 -1.71 10.39 36.33
CA PHE A 208 -2.04 8.98 36.07
C PHE A 208 -3.16 8.46 36.96
N ASP A 209 -3.21 8.87 38.21
CA ASP A 209 -4.18 8.31 39.15
C ASP A 209 -5.52 9.10 39.11
N THR A 210 -5.50 10.36 38.65
CA THR A 210 -6.70 11.22 38.54
C THR A 210 -7.16 11.47 37.11
N ALA A 211 -6.27 11.87 36.18
CA ALA A 211 -6.70 12.20 34.81
C ALA A 211 -6.97 10.97 33.95
N TYR A 212 -6.16 9.92 34.08
CA TYR A 212 -6.34 8.70 33.28
C TYR A 212 -7.73 8.05 33.46
N PRO A 213 -8.30 7.90 34.66
CA PRO A 213 -9.63 7.32 34.85
C PRO A 213 -10.81 8.30 34.64
N SER A 214 -10.57 9.57 34.30
CA SER A 214 -11.63 10.59 34.27
C SER A 214 -12.55 10.52 33.04
N ALA A 215 -13.61 11.33 33.03
CA ALA A 215 -14.53 11.41 31.89
C ALA A 215 -13.80 11.83 30.60
N GLY A 216 -14.02 11.08 29.52
CA GLY A 216 -13.38 11.29 28.23
C GLY A 216 -14.31 11.00 27.06
N LEU A 217 -13.91 11.36 25.85
CA LEU A 217 -14.66 11.04 24.65
C LEU A 217 -14.60 9.53 24.39
N PRO A 218 -15.75 8.91 24.08
CA PRO A 218 -15.77 7.54 23.58
C PRO A 218 -15.09 7.49 22.21
N TYR A 219 -14.35 6.42 21.95
CA TYR A 219 -13.57 6.24 20.73
C TYR A 219 -13.80 4.84 20.15
N ARG A 220 -13.48 4.68 18.87
CA ARG A 220 -13.56 3.40 18.13
C ARG A 220 -12.26 2.62 18.28
N GLY A 221 -12.36 1.29 18.33
CA GLY A 221 -11.19 0.42 18.44
C GLY A 221 -10.70 0.16 19.87
N ASP A 222 -9.54 -0.46 19.96
CA ASP A 222 -8.86 -0.90 21.18
C ASP A 222 -7.33 -0.81 21.02
N GLN A 223 -6.56 -1.39 21.94
CA GLN A 223 -5.09 -1.33 21.90
C GLN A 223 -4.47 -2.03 20.68
N SER A 224 -5.20 -2.92 20.02
CA SER A 224 -4.76 -3.62 18.81
C SER A 224 -5.06 -2.86 17.52
N THR A 225 -5.83 -1.78 17.60
CA THR A 225 -6.23 -0.98 16.44
C THR A 225 -5.02 -0.29 15.82
N PRO A 226 -4.68 -0.58 14.55
CA PRO A 226 -3.57 0.09 13.90
C PRO A 226 -3.86 1.58 13.75
N PRO A 227 -2.87 2.47 13.90
CA PRO A 227 -3.08 3.92 13.79
C PRO A 227 -3.49 4.31 12.36
N GLY A 228 -4.64 4.96 12.21
CA GLY A 228 -5.13 5.54 10.95
C GLY A 228 -4.44 6.88 10.63
N VAL A 229 -4.89 7.60 9.60
CA VAL A 229 -4.32 8.92 9.25
C VAL A 229 -4.66 9.95 10.33
N SER A 230 -3.72 10.87 10.58
CA SER A 230 -3.96 12.02 11.46
C SER A 230 -4.81 13.03 10.69
N ARG A 231 -5.93 13.44 11.27
CA ARG A 231 -6.87 14.41 10.71
C ARG A 231 -6.98 15.61 11.64
N CYS A 232 -7.51 16.69 11.10
CA CYS A 232 -7.75 17.93 11.83
C CYS A 232 -9.09 18.51 11.41
N GLN A 233 -9.87 18.96 12.38
CA GLN A 233 -11.08 19.75 12.16
C GLN A 233 -10.99 21.07 12.89
N SER A 234 -11.41 22.16 12.25
CA SER A 234 -11.23 23.50 12.80
C SER A 234 -12.43 24.40 12.55
N VAL A 235 -12.80 25.18 13.56
CA VAL A 235 -13.78 26.26 13.45
C VAL A 235 -13.12 27.58 13.78
N THR A 236 -13.31 28.58 12.91
CA THR A 236 -12.83 29.94 13.13
C THR A 236 -14.02 30.86 13.33
N LEU A 237 -14.04 31.56 14.46
CA LEU A 237 -15.05 32.57 14.74
C LEU A 237 -14.76 33.82 13.92
N GLY A 238 -15.83 34.46 13.42
CA GLY A 238 -15.72 35.80 12.82
C GLY A 238 -15.12 36.80 13.80
N LYS A 239 -14.60 37.92 13.27
CA LYS A 239 -13.93 38.95 14.07
C LYS A 239 -14.85 39.51 15.16
N ASP A 240 -16.08 39.88 14.80
CA ASP A 240 -17.06 40.44 15.75
C ASP A 240 -17.41 39.44 16.86
N ALA A 241 -17.64 38.18 16.48
CA ALA A 241 -17.88 37.07 17.39
C ALA A 241 -16.71 36.86 18.37
N SER A 242 -15.47 36.90 17.85
CA SER A 242 -14.26 36.77 18.64
C SER A 242 -14.10 37.93 19.62
N GLU A 243 -14.33 39.17 19.18
CA GLU A 243 -14.28 40.36 20.01
C GLU A 243 -15.36 40.36 21.11
N GLN A 244 -16.56 39.90 20.79
CA GLN A 244 -17.65 39.74 21.77
C GLN A 244 -17.28 38.73 22.85
N LEU A 245 -16.76 37.55 22.47
CA LEU A 245 -16.32 36.54 23.42
C LEU A 245 -15.16 37.05 24.30
N ILE A 246 -14.16 37.71 23.70
CA ILE A 246 -13.05 38.31 24.44
C ILE A 246 -13.56 39.35 25.45
N ARG A 247 -14.51 40.20 25.04
CA ARG A 247 -15.12 41.21 25.91
C ARG A 247 -15.91 40.55 27.05
N ALA A 248 -16.67 39.49 26.76
CA ALA A 248 -17.42 38.73 27.74
C ALA A 248 -16.50 38.05 28.77
N CYS A 249 -15.42 37.41 28.31
CA CYS A 249 -14.36 36.86 29.17
C CYS A 249 -13.77 37.94 30.07
N LYS A 250 -13.36 39.08 29.50
CA LYS A 250 -12.75 40.19 30.24
C LYS A 250 -13.69 40.74 31.32
N THR A 251 -14.98 40.92 31.00
CA THR A 251 -15.99 41.43 31.93
C THR A 251 -16.20 40.51 33.12
N ARG A 252 -16.11 39.19 32.91
CA ARG A 252 -16.25 38.16 33.95
C ARG A 252 -14.93 37.79 34.64
N GLY A 253 -13.81 38.38 34.23
CA GLY A 253 -12.48 38.09 34.76
C GLY A 253 -11.90 36.74 34.31
N PHE A 254 -12.43 36.14 33.23
CA PHE A 254 -11.97 34.86 32.69
C PHE A 254 -10.94 35.06 31.58
N THR A 255 -10.06 34.09 31.36
CA THR A 255 -9.30 34.01 30.10
C THR A 255 -10.13 33.31 29.02
N VAL A 256 -9.86 33.62 27.75
CA VAL A 256 -10.52 32.93 26.61
C VAL A 256 -10.21 31.44 26.65
N THR A 257 -8.95 31.07 26.93
CA THR A 257 -8.52 29.67 27.08
C THR A 257 -9.31 28.96 28.17
N ALA A 258 -9.53 29.58 29.34
CA ALA A 258 -10.32 29.00 30.42
C ALA A 258 -11.79 28.79 30.02
N ALA A 259 -12.40 29.76 29.33
CA ALA A 259 -13.77 29.63 28.85
C ALA A 259 -13.93 28.49 27.82
N VAL A 260 -13.02 28.39 26.86
CA VAL A 260 -13.02 27.32 25.85
C VAL A 260 -12.77 25.95 26.50
N HIS A 261 -11.83 25.86 27.44
CA HIS A 261 -11.56 24.61 28.14
C HIS A 261 -12.74 24.19 29.04
N ALA A 262 -13.38 25.13 29.75
CA ALA A 262 -14.60 24.86 30.49
C ALA A 262 -15.75 24.39 29.58
N ALA A 263 -15.86 24.95 28.37
CA ALA A 263 -16.84 24.52 27.37
C ALA A 263 -16.54 23.11 26.85
N CYS A 264 -15.28 22.78 26.58
CA CYS A 264 -14.86 21.42 26.22
C CYS A 264 -15.18 20.42 27.32
N ALA A 265 -14.90 20.76 28.58
CA ALA A 265 -15.23 19.94 29.73
C ALA A 265 -16.75 19.72 29.87
N ALA A 266 -17.56 20.77 29.65
CA ALA A 266 -19.01 20.68 29.64
C ALA A 266 -19.50 19.68 28.57
N SER A 267 -18.99 19.82 27.34
CA SER A 267 -19.33 18.93 26.23
C SER A 267 -18.97 17.47 26.49
N VAL A 268 -17.79 17.21 27.07
CA VAL A 268 -17.37 15.83 27.40
C VAL A 268 -18.18 15.26 28.56
N LEU A 269 -18.43 16.05 29.61
CA LEU A 269 -19.23 15.62 30.76
C LEU A 269 -20.69 15.34 30.38
N GLU A 270 -21.24 16.04 29.39
CA GLU A 270 -22.58 15.78 28.86
C GLU A 270 -22.67 14.41 28.18
N VAL A 271 -21.67 14.04 27.38
CA VAL A 271 -21.58 12.72 26.75
C VAL A 271 -21.53 11.60 27.79
N CYS A 272 -20.80 11.83 28.89
CA CYS A 272 -20.64 10.86 29.96
C CYS A 272 -21.69 11.01 31.08
N ALA A 273 -22.80 11.72 30.84
CA ALA A 273 -23.81 12.00 31.87
C ALA A 273 -24.42 10.72 32.49
N ALA A 274 -24.56 9.67 31.69
CA ALA A 274 -25.17 8.40 32.09
C ALA A 274 -24.22 7.44 32.84
N ASP A 275 -22.91 7.69 32.89
CA ASP A 275 -21.96 6.86 33.66
C ASP A 275 -21.72 7.49 35.04
N PRO A 276 -22.14 6.85 36.15
CA PRO A 276 -21.95 7.37 37.50
C PRO A 276 -20.48 7.56 37.90
N ARG A 277 -19.55 6.91 37.19
CA ARG A 277 -18.10 7.04 37.41
C ARG A 277 -17.50 8.29 36.77
N CYS A 278 -18.26 9.00 35.93
CA CYS A 278 -17.83 10.20 35.23
C CYS A 278 -18.33 11.47 35.95
N ASP A 279 -17.85 11.70 37.18
CA ASP A 279 -18.20 12.88 37.98
C ASP A 279 -17.31 14.10 37.70
N ALA A 280 -16.14 13.88 37.11
CA ALA A 280 -15.12 14.88 36.85
C ALA A 280 -14.45 14.67 35.49
N TYR A 281 -14.13 15.80 34.86
CA TYR A 281 -13.30 15.87 33.68
C TYR A 281 -11.90 16.31 34.10
N SER A 282 -10.87 15.55 33.74
CA SER A 282 -9.50 15.87 34.10
C SER A 282 -8.57 15.67 32.93
N THR A 283 -7.94 16.74 32.45
CA THR A 283 -7.07 16.68 31.27
C THR A 283 -5.75 17.38 31.49
N VAL A 284 -4.75 16.95 30.73
CA VAL A 284 -3.46 17.62 30.63
C VAL A 284 -3.63 18.84 29.72
N VAL A 285 -3.10 19.97 30.16
CA VAL A 285 -3.02 21.21 29.40
C VAL A 285 -1.56 21.57 29.16
N SER A 286 -1.23 21.89 27.92
CA SER A 286 0.09 22.38 27.54
C SER A 286 0.30 23.81 28.05
N ALA A 287 1.35 24.01 28.86
CA ALA A 287 1.73 25.30 29.42
C ALA A 287 3.08 25.76 28.87
N ASN A 288 3.13 27.00 28.36
CA ASN A 288 4.35 27.63 27.86
C ASN A 288 5.25 28.05 29.02
N LEU A 289 6.49 27.54 29.04
CA LEU A 289 7.46 27.80 30.11
C LEU A 289 8.46 28.90 29.77
N ARG A 290 8.51 29.40 28.52
CA ARG A 290 9.42 30.51 28.14
C ARG A 290 9.35 31.73 29.07
N PRO A 291 8.17 32.17 29.56
CA PRO A 291 8.10 33.32 30.48
C PRO A 291 8.75 33.08 31.85
N LEU A 292 9.02 31.83 32.21
CA LEU A 292 9.66 31.44 33.47
C LEU A 292 11.17 31.21 33.33
N LEU A 293 11.70 31.27 32.11
CA LEU A 293 13.14 31.09 31.86
C LEU A 293 13.92 32.37 32.16
N PRO A 294 15.12 32.26 32.76
CA PRO A 294 15.93 33.42 33.10
C PRO A 294 16.53 34.10 31.86
N GLY A 295 16.52 35.44 31.84
CA GLY A 295 17.25 36.26 30.88
C GLY A 295 16.93 35.94 29.41
N ALA A 296 17.99 35.82 28.59
CA ALA A 296 17.90 35.56 27.14
C ALA A 296 17.37 34.15 26.80
N ALA A 297 17.29 33.23 27.77
CA ALA A 297 16.84 31.86 27.51
C ALA A 297 15.36 31.78 27.06
N SER A 298 14.56 32.79 27.41
CA SER A 298 13.17 32.94 26.93
C SER A 298 13.05 33.19 25.42
N THR A 299 14.16 33.56 24.75
CA THR A 299 14.20 33.87 23.31
C THR A 299 14.60 32.68 22.43
N TYR A 300 15.04 31.56 23.04
CA TYR A 300 15.34 30.36 22.28
C TYR A 300 14.09 29.87 21.54
N THR A 301 14.27 29.70 20.22
CA THR A 301 13.18 29.43 19.29
C THR A 301 13.00 27.93 19.11
N CYS A 302 14.07 27.20 18.78
CA CYS A 302 14.08 25.74 18.77
C CYS A 302 14.25 25.21 20.19
N GLY A 303 13.60 24.11 20.51
CA GLY A 303 13.53 23.53 21.86
C GLY A 303 12.09 23.27 22.28
N THR A 304 11.90 22.27 23.14
CA THR A 304 10.57 21.93 23.69
C THR A 304 10.38 22.62 25.04
N TYR A 305 9.96 23.89 25.02
CA TYR A 305 9.77 24.72 26.22
C TYR A 305 8.31 24.74 26.69
N VAL A 306 7.72 23.55 26.74
CA VAL A 306 6.33 23.31 27.12
C VAL A 306 6.24 22.15 28.10
N THR A 307 5.32 22.24 29.06
CA THR A 307 5.02 21.16 30.01
C THR A 307 3.52 20.89 30.10
N GLY A 308 3.15 19.73 30.64
CA GLY A 308 1.77 19.34 30.85
C GLY A 308 1.31 19.59 32.28
N ILE A 309 0.27 20.41 32.46
CA ILE A 309 -0.36 20.69 33.75
C ILE A 309 -1.77 20.13 33.74
N THR A 310 -2.11 19.33 34.75
CA THR A 310 -3.43 18.69 34.82
C THR A 310 -4.39 19.51 35.67
N HIS A 311 -5.59 19.73 35.12
CA HIS A 311 -6.72 20.34 35.83
C HIS A 311 -7.88 19.37 35.90
N THR A 312 -8.54 19.32 37.06
CA THR A 312 -9.73 18.48 37.31
C THR A 312 -10.92 19.39 37.60
N LEU A 313 -11.99 19.21 36.83
CA LEU A 313 -13.23 19.98 36.87
C LEU A 313 -14.37 19.05 37.25
N ARG A 314 -14.99 19.26 38.41
CA ARG A 314 -16.10 18.40 38.88
C ARG A 314 -17.43 18.93 38.38
N ARG A 315 -18.34 18.02 38.02
CA ARG A 315 -19.68 18.35 37.52
C ARG A 315 -20.46 19.30 38.44
N SER A 316 -20.27 19.19 39.76
CA SER A 316 -20.95 20.01 40.77
C SER A 316 -20.57 21.49 40.78
N ASP A 317 -19.42 21.88 40.24
CA ASP A 317 -18.87 23.23 40.44
C ASP A 317 -19.47 24.26 39.45
N GLY A 318 -19.93 23.78 38.29
CA GLY A 318 -20.56 24.60 37.25
C GLY A 318 -19.59 25.48 36.45
N PHE A 319 -20.06 25.97 35.30
CA PHE A 319 -19.23 26.59 34.26
C PHE A 319 -18.41 27.80 34.73
N ALA A 320 -19.05 28.73 35.47
CA ALA A 320 -18.36 29.93 35.96
C ALA A 320 -17.29 29.60 37.01
N SER A 321 -17.50 28.54 37.81
CA SER A 321 -16.49 28.08 38.78
C SER A 321 -15.31 27.44 38.06
N TRP A 322 -15.56 26.58 37.07
CA TRP A 322 -14.52 26.02 36.21
C TRP A 322 -13.69 27.12 35.54
N CYS A 323 -14.33 28.14 34.97
CA CYS A 323 -13.61 29.26 34.36
C CYS A 323 -12.69 29.99 35.34
N ARG A 324 -13.12 30.20 36.59
CA ARG A 324 -12.28 30.80 37.64
C ARG A 324 -11.12 29.90 38.03
N GLN A 325 -11.40 28.63 38.29
CA GLN A 325 -10.39 27.63 38.64
C GLN A 325 -9.32 27.51 37.56
N LEU A 326 -9.74 27.40 36.29
CA LEU A 326 -8.83 27.34 35.15
C LEU A 326 -8.07 28.65 34.93
N THR A 327 -8.72 29.80 35.09
CA THR A 327 -8.05 31.11 34.95
C THR A 327 -6.94 31.27 36.00
N SER A 328 -7.20 30.85 37.23
CA SER A 328 -6.23 30.87 38.32
C SER A 328 -5.13 29.83 38.09
N GLY A 329 -5.52 28.61 37.70
CA GLY A 329 -4.62 27.53 37.29
C GLY A 329 -3.60 27.94 36.24
N TYR A 330 -4.04 28.58 35.16
CA TYR A 330 -3.16 29.07 34.10
C TYR A 330 -2.26 30.23 34.49
N ARG A 331 -2.56 30.94 35.58
CA ARG A 331 -1.76 32.05 36.09
C ARG A 331 -0.69 31.63 37.10
N GLY A 332 -0.75 30.41 37.65
CA GLY A 332 0.33 29.90 38.51
C GLY A 332 -0.07 29.11 39.74
N ASP A 333 -1.31 28.63 39.90
CA ASP A 333 -1.71 27.85 41.10
C ASP A 333 -1.03 26.48 41.23
N TRP A 334 -0.15 26.12 40.30
CA TRP A 334 0.61 24.86 40.30
C TRP A 334 2.00 24.97 40.95
N ASP A 335 2.34 26.12 41.54
CA ASP A 335 3.64 26.46 42.13
C ASP A 335 4.80 26.35 41.11
N PRO A 336 4.90 27.34 40.18
CA PRO A 336 5.86 27.29 39.10
C PRO A 336 7.32 27.12 39.54
N PRO A 337 7.84 27.82 40.56
CA PRO A 337 9.22 27.61 41.01
C PRO A 337 9.49 26.17 41.44
N ALA A 338 8.67 25.62 42.34
CA ALA A 338 8.87 24.25 42.82
C ALA A 338 8.72 23.20 41.71
N TYR A 339 7.82 23.45 40.76
CA TYR A 339 7.66 22.60 39.58
C TYR A 339 8.86 22.69 38.63
N MET A 340 9.35 23.90 38.36
CA MET A 340 10.52 24.14 37.50
C MET A 340 11.78 23.49 38.10
N ASP A 341 11.96 23.57 39.41
CA ASP A 341 13.06 22.91 40.12
C ASP A 341 12.97 21.38 40.00
N ALA A 342 11.74 20.83 39.96
CA ALA A 342 11.48 19.40 39.90
C ALA A 342 11.37 18.81 38.48
N LEU A 343 11.57 19.58 37.40
CA LEU A 343 11.33 19.14 36.01
C LEU A 343 11.97 17.79 35.68
N ARG A 344 13.26 17.60 36.00
CA ARG A 344 13.96 16.32 35.73
C ARG A 344 13.33 15.15 36.47
N SER A 345 12.99 15.32 37.74
CA SER A 345 12.29 14.29 38.52
C SER A 345 10.90 14.01 37.96
N ILE A 346 10.14 15.06 37.59
CA ILE A 346 8.81 14.93 36.98
C ILE A 346 8.88 14.10 35.71
N TYR A 347 9.73 14.45 34.74
CA TYR A 347 9.82 13.71 33.48
C TYR A 347 10.40 12.30 33.63
N ARG A 348 11.29 12.08 34.61
CA ARG A 348 11.79 10.73 34.94
C ARG A 348 10.67 9.82 35.45
N VAL A 349 9.90 10.29 36.44
CA VAL A 349 8.79 9.53 37.02
C VAL A 349 7.66 9.35 35.99
N HIS A 350 7.36 10.40 35.22
CA HIS A 350 6.34 10.35 34.17
C HIS A 350 6.71 9.36 33.05
N GLY A 351 7.98 9.34 32.62
CA GLY A 351 8.48 8.39 31.61
C GLY A 351 8.38 6.93 32.08
N ALA A 352 8.70 6.66 33.36
CA ALA A 352 8.55 5.33 33.94
C ALA A 352 7.07 4.89 33.98
N ALA A 353 6.18 5.77 34.44
CA ALA A 353 4.74 5.49 34.51
C ALA A 353 4.12 5.22 33.12
N LEU A 354 4.56 5.92 32.06
CA LEU A 354 4.15 5.63 30.69
C LEU A 354 4.61 4.23 30.23
N ALA A 355 5.82 3.82 30.59
CA ALA A 355 6.34 2.50 30.24
C ALA A 355 5.57 1.38 30.97
N ASP A 356 5.26 1.57 32.25
CA ASP A 356 4.48 0.60 33.04
C ASP A 356 3.05 0.45 32.50
N LEU A 357 2.42 1.57 32.13
CA LEU A 357 1.08 1.56 31.53
C LEU A 357 1.07 0.81 30.20
N ALA A 358 2.10 1.02 29.36
CA ALA A 358 2.26 0.29 28.10
C ALA A 358 2.47 -1.22 28.31
N ALA A 359 3.15 -1.62 29.39
CA ALA A 359 3.37 -3.02 29.74
C ALA A 359 2.12 -3.72 30.31
N SER A 360 1.19 -2.97 30.92
CA SER A 360 0.03 -3.53 31.62
C SER A 360 -1.01 -4.22 30.72
N GLY A 361 -1.05 -3.91 29.41
CA GLY A 361 -2.00 -4.50 28.45
C GLY A 361 -3.49 -4.25 28.74
N ALA A 362 -3.83 -3.41 29.72
CA ALA A 362 -5.20 -3.15 30.13
C ALA A 362 -5.91 -2.21 29.15
N ARG A 363 -7.13 -2.56 28.70
CA ARG A 363 -7.91 -1.72 27.78
C ARG A 363 -8.01 -0.28 28.34
N PRO A 364 -7.60 0.75 27.58
CA PRO A 364 -7.56 2.10 28.09
C PRO A 364 -8.98 2.62 28.38
N PRO A 365 -9.16 3.47 29.41
CA PRO A 365 -10.41 4.17 29.68
C PRO A 365 -10.76 5.14 28.54
N ALA A 366 -11.90 5.83 28.61
CA ALA A 366 -12.28 6.87 27.64
C ALA A 366 -11.16 7.91 27.46
N SER A 367 -11.16 8.61 26.33
CA SER A 367 -10.02 9.41 25.91
C SER A 367 -10.28 10.90 26.10
N ASN A 368 -9.57 11.52 27.02
CA ASN A 368 -9.76 12.95 27.33
C ASN A 368 -9.25 13.80 26.17
N VAL A 369 -9.77 15.02 26.04
CA VAL A 369 -9.30 15.98 25.04
C VAL A 369 -8.17 16.80 25.66
N THR A 370 -6.95 16.67 25.16
CA THR A 370 -5.82 17.51 25.59
C THR A 370 -6.07 18.94 25.12
N VAL A 371 -5.78 19.94 25.97
CA VAL A 371 -5.94 21.34 25.58
C VAL A 371 -4.59 22.01 25.40
N SER A 372 -4.40 22.74 24.31
CA SER A 372 -3.17 23.47 24.02
C SER A 372 -3.53 24.86 23.50
N SER A 373 -3.03 25.92 24.17
CA SER A 373 -3.36 27.29 23.78
C SER A 373 -2.11 28.06 23.38
N LEU A 374 -2.13 28.61 22.16
CA LEU A 374 -1.09 29.51 21.67
C LEU A 374 -1.36 30.97 22.06
N GLY A 375 -2.60 31.26 22.49
CA GLY A 375 -3.04 32.61 22.79
C GLY A 375 -3.16 33.47 21.54
N VAL A 376 -2.87 34.77 21.69
CA VAL A 376 -2.84 35.73 20.58
C VAL A 376 -1.48 35.67 19.90
N LEU A 377 -1.47 35.31 18.62
CA LEU A 377 -0.24 35.16 17.84
C LEU A 377 0.27 36.50 17.29
N ASP A 378 -0.67 37.37 16.86
CA ASP A 378 -0.37 38.63 16.19
C ASP A 378 0.61 39.50 16.99
N GLY A 379 1.75 39.81 16.38
CA GLY A 379 2.74 40.71 16.95
C GLY A 379 3.55 40.14 18.11
N ARG A 380 3.32 38.87 18.49
CA ARG A 380 4.04 38.21 19.59
C ARG A 380 4.90 37.05 19.12
N TYR A 381 4.31 36.13 18.37
CA TYR A 381 4.99 34.92 17.88
C TYR A 381 4.90 34.78 16.36
N LEU A 382 3.87 35.34 15.72
CA LEU A 382 3.72 35.39 14.27
C LEU A 382 3.00 36.68 13.86
N ARG A 383 3.65 37.51 13.04
CA ARG A 383 3.05 38.72 12.48
C ARG A 383 2.26 38.41 11.22
N ALA A 384 1.12 39.07 11.07
CA ALA A 384 0.33 38.98 9.84
C ALA A 384 0.92 39.81 8.68
N ASN A 385 1.75 40.82 8.99
CA ASN A 385 2.30 41.76 8.04
C ASN A 385 3.81 41.96 8.29
N HIS A 386 4.64 41.63 7.30
CA HIS A 386 6.08 41.81 7.30
C HIS A 386 6.54 42.87 6.27
N GLY A 387 5.62 43.71 5.77
CA GLY A 387 5.87 44.63 4.66
C GLY A 387 5.57 43.98 3.32
N ALA A 388 6.61 43.57 2.60
CA ALA A 388 6.49 42.93 1.27
C ALA A 388 5.88 41.52 1.31
N VAL A 389 5.72 40.94 2.51
CA VAL A 389 5.11 39.63 2.73
C VAL A 389 3.92 39.80 3.67
N GLN A 390 2.77 39.25 3.28
CA GLN A 390 1.54 39.21 4.07
C GLN A 390 1.19 37.75 4.37
N VAL A 391 0.89 37.45 5.63
CA VAL A 391 0.33 36.15 6.05
C VAL A 391 -1.19 36.29 6.13
N GLU A 392 -1.88 35.59 5.23
CA GLU A 392 -3.34 35.69 5.05
C GLU A 392 -4.09 34.70 5.96
N ALA A 393 -3.55 33.49 6.10
CA ALA A 393 -4.12 32.45 6.95
C ALA A 393 -3.02 31.69 7.68
N PHE A 394 -3.34 31.21 8.88
CA PHE A 394 -2.46 30.41 9.73
C PHE A 394 -3.21 29.19 10.26
N HIS A 395 -2.55 28.04 10.24
CA HIS A 395 -3.04 26.81 10.83
C HIS A 395 -1.88 26.08 11.51
N LEU A 396 -2.13 25.53 12.70
CA LEU A 396 -1.18 24.71 13.43
C LEU A 396 -1.84 23.38 13.79
N GLY A 397 -1.06 22.31 13.73
CA GLY A 397 -1.44 21.04 14.30
C GLY A 397 -0.25 20.16 14.64
N SER A 398 -0.56 18.96 15.09
CA SER A 398 0.36 17.91 15.47
C SER A 398 -0.12 16.56 14.96
N ALA A 399 0.81 15.67 14.63
CA ALA A 399 0.47 14.33 14.15
C ALA A 399 -0.04 13.45 15.31
N ILE A 400 -1.34 13.15 15.33
CA ILE A 400 -1.98 12.32 16.34
C ILE A 400 -2.10 10.89 15.80
N LEU A 401 -1.26 10.00 16.33
CA LEU A 401 -1.28 8.56 16.04
C LEU A 401 -2.02 7.71 17.10
N GLY A 402 -2.29 8.31 18.25
CA GLY A 402 -3.00 7.66 19.35
C GLY A 402 -4.49 8.02 19.37
N ARG A 403 -5.19 7.46 20.35
CA ARG A 403 -6.61 7.73 20.62
C ARG A 403 -6.89 9.08 21.26
N GLN A 404 -5.88 9.86 21.68
CA GLN A 404 -6.08 11.09 22.44
C GLN A 404 -6.10 12.31 21.52
N PRO A 405 -7.27 12.97 21.33
CA PRO A 405 -7.36 14.15 20.50
C PRO A 405 -6.80 15.38 21.23
N THR A 406 -6.32 16.37 20.47
CA THR A 406 -5.76 17.61 21.01
C THR A 406 -6.52 18.82 20.45
N LEU A 407 -7.10 19.62 21.35
CA LEU A 407 -7.75 20.89 21.05
C LEU A 407 -6.74 22.04 21.15
N TYR A 408 -6.42 22.63 20.00
CA TYR A 408 -5.64 23.84 19.86
C TYR A 408 -6.53 25.11 19.86
N ILE A 409 -6.06 26.15 20.55
CA ILE A 409 -6.76 27.43 20.70
C ILE A 409 -5.80 28.57 20.38
N TRP A 410 -6.13 29.38 19.37
CA TRP A 410 -5.33 30.57 19.04
C TRP A 410 -6.18 31.70 18.46
N THR A 411 -5.64 32.92 18.53
CA THR A 411 -6.19 34.09 17.84
C THR A 411 -5.18 34.61 16.83
N PHE A 412 -5.63 34.76 15.59
CA PHE A 412 -4.83 35.32 14.49
C PHE A 412 -5.70 36.26 13.65
N ARG A 413 -5.17 37.45 13.32
CA ARG A 413 -5.90 38.55 12.65
C ARG A 413 -7.21 38.92 13.33
N GLY A 414 -7.27 38.78 14.65
CA GLY A 414 -8.45 39.06 15.48
C GLY A 414 -9.55 38.00 15.43
N CYS A 415 -9.33 36.86 14.77
CA CYS A 415 -10.26 35.74 14.72
C CYS A 415 -9.78 34.62 15.66
N LEU A 416 -10.67 34.14 16.55
CA LEU A 416 -10.41 32.99 17.41
C LEU A 416 -10.66 31.69 16.63
N THR A 417 -9.66 30.81 16.59
CA THR A 417 -9.76 29.49 15.97
C THR A 417 -9.64 28.40 17.03
N LEU A 418 -10.53 27.42 16.93
CA LEU A 418 -10.51 26.17 17.68
C LEU A 418 -10.23 25.04 16.68
N SER A 419 -9.21 24.23 16.95
CA SER A 419 -8.79 23.17 16.04
C SER A 419 -8.53 21.90 16.81
N VAL A 420 -9.12 20.78 16.39
CA VAL A 420 -8.94 19.47 17.02
C VAL A 420 -8.18 18.57 16.08
N ASP A 421 -6.97 18.17 16.49
CA ASP A 421 -6.24 17.09 15.85
C ASP A 421 -6.64 15.75 16.46
N TYR A 422 -6.88 14.76 15.61
CA TYR A 422 -7.32 13.43 16.02
C TYR A 422 -6.85 12.38 15.01
N ASN A 423 -7.02 11.11 15.37
CA ASN A 423 -6.72 10.00 14.49
C ASN A 423 -8.02 9.35 13.99
N GLU A 424 -8.14 9.19 12.67
CA GLU A 424 -9.38 8.73 12.04
C GLU A 424 -9.75 7.27 12.38
N ALA A 425 -8.79 6.47 12.86
CA ALA A 425 -9.07 5.12 13.35
C ALA A 425 -9.90 5.13 14.64
N TYR A 426 -9.81 6.22 15.42
CA TYR A 426 -10.45 6.34 16.74
C TYR A 426 -11.67 7.26 16.73
N TYR A 427 -11.69 8.28 15.87
CA TYR A 427 -12.80 9.22 15.75
C TYR A 427 -13.16 9.49 14.30
N SER A 428 -14.46 9.64 14.03
CA SER A 428 -14.91 10.15 12.73
C SER A 428 -14.87 11.67 12.69
N GLU A 429 -14.81 12.22 11.48
CA GLU A 429 -14.94 13.65 11.25
C GLU A 429 -16.22 14.23 11.86
N HIS A 430 -17.34 13.54 11.70
CA HIS A 430 -18.63 13.95 12.25
C HIS A 430 -18.60 14.07 13.79
N GLN A 431 -17.94 13.14 14.49
CA GLN A 431 -17.82 13.20 15.95
C GLN A 431 -17.04 14.43 16.42
N ILE A 432 -15.97 14.78 15.73
CA ILE A 432 -15.10 15.91 16.11
C ILE A 432 -15.73 17.24 15.73
N SER A 433 -16.42 17.31 14.58
CA SER A 433 -17.22 18.49 14.21
C SER A 433 -18.35 18.73 15.22
N ALA A 434 -19.05 17.68 15.65
CA ALA A 434 -20.08 17.79 16.69
C ALA A 434 -19.52 18.25 18.05
N LEU A 435 -18.29 17.84 18.41
CA LEU A 435 -17.59 18.35 19.60
C LEU A 435 -17.32 19.86 19.48
N LEU A 436 -16.78 20.31 18.36
CA LEU A 436 -16.51 21.73 18.11
C LEU A 436 -17.79 22.58 18.14
N ASP A 437 -18.87 22.06 17.55
CA ASP A 437 -20.18 22.71 17.59
C ASP A 437 -20.76 22.76 19.00
N SER A 438 -20.62 21.69 19.79
CA SER A 438 -21.02 21.67 21.19
C SER A 438 -20.24 22.69 22.02
N ILE A 439 -18.92 22.80 21.82
CA ILE A 439 -18.09 23.83 22.47
C ILE A 439 -18.58 25.23 22.11
N ARG A 440 -18.84 25.49 20.83
CA ARG A 440 -19.34 26.79 20.35
C ARG A 440 -20.74 27.10 20.93
N GLY A 441 -21.63 26.11 20.98
CA GLY A 441 -22.96 26.25 21.57
C GLY A 441 -22.91 26.54 23.07
N CYS A 442 -22.03 25.85 23.80
CA CYS A 442 -21.79 26.09 25.22
C CYS A 442 -21.24 27.51 25.46
N LEU A 443 -20.27 27.96 24.66
CA LEU A 443 -19.78 29.34 24.72
C LEU A 443 -20.89 30.36 24.40
N GLY A 444 -21.72 30.11 23.40
CA GLY A 444 -22.87 30.97 23.08
C GLY A 444 -23.87 31.09 24.24
N LYS A 445 -24.19 29.96 24.88
CA LYS A 445 -25.12 29.88 26.00
C LYS A 445 -24.57 30.59 27.25
N GLU A 446 -23.33 30.29 27.63
CA GLU A 446 -22.73 30.76 28.89
C GLU A 446 -22.12 32.17 28.78
N MET A 447 -21.61 32.51 27.58
CA MET A 447 -20.89 33.78 27.37
C MET A 447 -21.73 34.86 26.69
N GLY A 448 -22.84 34.51 26.03
CA GLY A 448 -23.74 35.40 25.25
C GLY A 448 -23.67 35.08 23.75
N SER A 449 -24.73 35.39 22.97
CA SER A 449 -24.85 35.00 21.55
C SER A 449 -23.62 35.40 20.72
N ILE A 450 -22.81 34.40 20.35
CA ILE A 450 -21.64 34.53 19.49
C ILE A 450 -22.13 34.19 18.08
N GLY A 451 -22.35 35.20 17.24
CA GLY A 451 -23.07 35.08 15.97
C GLY A 451 -22.75 33.84 15.13
N GLY A 452 -23.80 33.03 14.89
CA GLY A 452 -23.88 31.84 14.04
C GLY A 452 -25.35 31.40 13.98
N PRO A 453 -25.81 30.62 12.98
CA PRO A 453 -27.21 30.24 12.86
C PRO A 453 -27.70 29.60 14.17
N ASP A 454 -28.94 29.86 14.59
CA ASP A 454 -29.57 29.25 15.77
C ASP A 454 -29.44 27.71 15.68
N VAL A 455 -28.43 27.16 16.35
CA VAL A 455 -28.16 25.70 16.39
C VAL A 455 -29.14 25.00 17.35
N THR A 456 -30.13 25.71 17.90
CA THR A 456 -31.13 25.15 18.81
C THR A 456 -32.16 24.23 18.15
N ASP A 457 -32.22 24.14 16.81
CA ASP A 457 -33.35 23.45 16.14
C ASP A 457 -32.99 22.33 15.14
N ARG A 458 -31.70 21.97 14.95
CA ARG A 458 -31.31 20.89 14.01
C ARG A 458 -30.12 20.00 14.39
N THR A 459 -29.59 20.04 15.60
CA THR A 459 -28.48 19.16 15.99
C THR A 459 -28.99 18.00 16.86
N GLN A 460 -28.78 16.77 16.39
CA GLN A 460 -28.75 15.62 17.28
C GLN A 460 -27.68 15.90 18.37
N SER A 461 -28.03 15.72 19.64
CA SER A 461 -27.08 15.88 20.75
C SER A 461 -25.80 15.07 20.51
N LEU A 462 -24.64 15.59 20.94
CA LEU A 462 -23.36 14.87 20.84
C LEU A 462 -23.47 13.45 21.45
N GLY A 463 -24.22 13.30 22.54
CA GLY A 463 -24.54 12.00 23.13
C GLY A 463 -25.35 11.06 22.22
N SER A 464 -26.36 11.57 21.49
CA SER A 464 -27.13 10.75 20.53
C SER A 464 -26.30 10.30 19.34
N ILE A 465 -25.42 11.15 18.81
CA ILE A 465 -24.53 10.81 17.68
C ILE A 465 -23.53 9.73 18.11
N LEU A 466 -22.93 9.88 19.28
CA LEU A 466 -21.98 8.91 19.83
C LEU A 466 -22.66 7.59 20.18
N ASN A 467 -23.92 7.60 20.64
CA ASN A 467 -24.69 6.38 20.89
C ASN A 467 -25.12 5.67 19.59
N MET A 468 -25.45 6.40 18.51
CA MET A 468 -25.73 5.81 17.19
C MET A 468 -24.48 5.11 16.62
N ASP A 469 -23.33 5.78 16.67
CA ASP A 469 -22.05 5.20 16.24
C ASP A 469 -21.64 3.99 17.09
N LYS A 470 -21.89 4.03 18.40
CA LYS A 470 -21.59 2.92 19.31
C LYS A 470 -22.51 1.73 19.06
N ARG A 471 -23.82 1.95 18.82
CA ARG A 471 -24.80 0.90 18.43
C ARG A 471 -24.44 0.26 17.07
N GLN A 472 -24.01 1.06 16.10
CA GLN A 472 -23.49 0.57 14.82
C GLN A 472 -22.20 -0.25 14.97
N SER A 473 -21.29 0.14 15.88
CA SER A 473 -20.04 -0.59 16.14
C SER A 473 -20.21 -1.89 16.93
N LEU A 474 -21.29 -2.04 17.70
CA LEU A 474 -21.59 -3.22 18.53
C LEU A 474 -22.60 -4.19 17.90
N GLY A 475 -23.19 -3.85 16.76
CA GLY A 475 -24.15 -4.73 16.06
C GLY A 475 -25.47 -4.97 16.82
N ILE A 476 -25.86 -4.06 17.73
CA ILE A 476 -27.13 -4.18 18.48
C ILE A 476 -28.21 -3.40 17.74
N TYR A 477 -29.09 -4.11 17.05
CA TYR A 477 -30.41 -3.63 16.64
C TYR A 477 -31.39 -3.89 17.79
N GLU A 478 -32.14 -2.87 18.23
CA GLU A 478 -33.34 -3.06 19.07
C GLU A 478 -34.49 -3.50 18.16
N ASP A 479 -35.05 -4.67 18.46
CA ASP A 479 -36.36 -5.11 17.99
C ASP A 479 -37.33 -4.89 19.15
N ASP A 480 -38.34 -4.05 18.92
CA ASP A 480 -39.45 -3.83 19.84
C ASP A 480 -40.35 -5.08 19.84
N GLY A 481 -40.40 -5.82 20.97
CA GLY A 481 -41.39 -6.89 21.16
C GLY A 481 -41.03 -7.87 22.26
N GLY A 482 -41.76 -7.82 23.39
CA GLY A 482 -41.46 -8.62 24.58
C GLY A 482 -41.86 -10.11 24.50
N ALA A 483 -41.17 -10.94 25.30
CA ALA A 483 -41.74 -11.92 26.24
C ALA A 483 -40.61 -12.68 26.99
N GLU A 484 -41.00 -13.19 28.17
CA GLU A 484 -40.27 -13.74 29.32
C GLU A 484 -39.36 -15.00 29.16
N MET A 485 -38.27 -14.97 29.97
CA MET A 485 -37.69 -15.97 30.92
C MET A 485 -36.90 -17.26 30.54
N THR A 486 -35.78 -17.43 31.29
CA THR A 486 -35.01 -18.64 31.70
C THR A 486 -34.23 -19.41 30.61
N ASP A 487 -33.03 -19.99 30.77
CA ASP A 487 -32.20 -20.37 31.92
C ASP A 487 -30.75 -20.64 31.40
N SER A 488 -29.73 -20.52 32.25
CA SER A 488 -28.34 -20.96 32.00
C SER A 488 -28.12 -22.43 32.41
N PRO A 489 -27.09 -23.16 31.90
CA PRO A 489 -25.87 -23.33 32.72
C PRO A 489 -24.52 -23.56 31.97
N THR A 490 -23.47 -23.34 32.79
CA THR A 490 -22.01 -23.64 32.81
C THR A 490 -21.41 -24.89 32.13
N VAL A 491 -20.09 -24.87 31.78
CA VAL A 491 -18.97 -25.67 32.39
C VAL A 491 -17.60 -25.63 31.65
N SER A 492 -16.55 -25.33 32.45
CA SER A 492 -15.10 -25.72 32.57
C SER A 492 -13.99 -25.64 31.50
N GLU A 493 -12.85 -25.13 32.00
CA GLU A 493 -11.44 -25.16 31.57
C GLU A 493 -10.70 -26.52 31.69
N LYS A 494 -9.56 -26.64 30.96
CA LYS A 494 -8.23 -27.25 31.34
C LYS A 494 -7.26 -27.11 30.14
N SER A 495 -6.19 -26.29 30.17
CA SER A 495 -4.82 -26.45 30.72
C SER A 495 -3.82 -27.31 29.92
N GLY A 496 -2.64 -26.76 29.57
CA GLY A 496 -1.39 -27.52 29.34
C GLY A 496 -0.36 -26.90 28.38
N ILE A 497 0.72 -26.32 28.93
CA ILE A 497 1.99 -25.93 28.27
C ILE A 497 3.12 -26.65 29.02
N GLU A 498 4.16 -27.18 28.33
CA GLU A 498 5.60 -26.94 28.61
C GLU A 498 6.62 -27.90 27.92
N HIS A 499 7.77 -27.29 27.55
CA HIS A 499 9.17 -27.81 27.43
C HIS A 499 9.63 -28.62 26.19
N LEU A 500 10.88 -28.59 25.69
CA LEU A 500 12.13 -27.75 25.73
C LEU A 500 13.17 -28.46 24.77
N LEU A 501 14.13 -27.74 24.16
CA LEU A 501 15.35 -28.25 23.46
C LEU A 501 16.57 -28.30 24.45
N PRO A 502 17.87 -28.64 24.13
CA PRO A 502 18.60 -29.15 22.91
C PRO A 502 19.72 -30.24 23.15
N GLY A 503 20.50 -30.67 22.11
CA GLY A 503 21.87 -31.29 22.25
C GLY A 503 22.47 -32.09 21.04
N LEU A 504 23.79 -31.90 20.75
CA LEU A 504 24.73 -32.57 19.77
C LEU A 504 26.06 -32.92 20.53
N PRO A 505 27.17 -33.53 19.99
CA PRO A 505 27.49 -34.47 18.86
C PRO A 505 28.53 -35.62 19.21
N GLU A 506 29.00 -36.40 18.21
CA GLU A 506 30.41 -36.93 17.93
C GLU A 506 30.64 -38.43 17.49
N ASP A 507 31.65 -38.57 16.59
CA ASP A 507 32.61 -39.67 16.24
C ASP A 507 32.44 -40.75 15.12
N GLY A 508 33.51 -40.91 14.30
CA GLY A 508 33.81 -41.95 13.25
C GLY A 508 34.89 -42.99 13.70
N PRO A 509 35.80 -43.61 12.87
CA PRO A 509 36.06 -43.62 11.40
C PRO A 509 36.55 -44.98 10.70
N LYS A 510 36.69 -44.96 9.32
CA LYS A 510 37.68 -45.64 8.37
C LYS A 510 37.70 -47.19 8.09
N PRO A 511 38.40 -47.78 7.06
CA PRO A 511 39.14 -47.28 5.84
C PRO A 511 38.95 -48.08 4.49
N SER A 512 39.71 -47.72 3.41
CA SER A 512 39.78 -48.26 2.02
C SER A 512 41.13 -48.98 1.67
N PRO A 513 41.31 -49.62 0.46
CA PRO A 513 42.37 -49.17 -0.49
C PRO A 513 42.23 -49.49 -2.03
N GLN A 514 42.76 -48.59 -2.88
CA GLN A 514 43.65 -48.66 -4.11
C GLN A 514 43.49 -49.80 -5.19
N SER A 515 43.76 -49.70 -6.52
CA SER A 515 44.70 -48.91 -7.38
C SER A 515 44.45 -49.08 -8.93
N ALA A 516 44.65 -48.01 -9.72
CA ALA A 516 45.36 -47.76 -11.04
C ALA A 516 45.52 -48.83 -12.18
N PRO A 517 46.06 -48.50 -13.40
CA PRO A 517 45.89 -47.35 -14.34
C PRO A 517 45.82 -47.71 -15.89
N THR A 518 45.35 -46.76 -16.74
CA THR A 518 45.62 -46.33 -18.19
C THR A 518 46.24 -47.28 -19.29
N PRO A 519 46.31 -47.00 -20.63
CA PRO A 519 46.16 -45.72 -21.41
C PRO A 519 45.56 -45.76 -22.88
N SER A 520 45.54 -44.58 -23.51
CA SER A 520 45.85 -44.22 -24.94
C SER A 520 44.79 -44.05 -26.06
N SER A 521 44.86 -42.84 -26.63
CA SER A 521 44.22 -42.10 -27.76
C SER A 521 44.53 -42.65 -29.19
N PRO A 522 44.41 -41.92 -30.35
CA PRO A 522 43.72 -40.65 -30.74
C PRO A 522 43.08 -40.61 -32.19
N ASN A 523 42.63 -39.41 -32.63
CA ASN A 523 42.38 -38.90 -34.02
C ASN A 523 41.03 -39.25 -34.71
N GLY A 524 40.36 -38.42 -35.52
CA GLY A 524 40.55 -37.06 -36.07
C GLY A 524 39.45 -36.75 -37.13
N SER A 525 39.12 -35.46 -37.36
CA SER A 525 38.58 -34.75 -38.58
C SER A 525 37.85 -35.52 -39.72
N ALA A 526 36.84 -35.07 -40.48
CA ALA A 526 36.13 -33.81 -40.71
C ALA A 526 34.91 -34.06 -41.66
N ASP A 527 33.95 -33.13 -41.67
CA ASP A 527 33.02 -32.66 -42.72
C ASP A 527 32.12 -33.58 -43.61
N THR A 528 30.82 -33.17 -43.66
CA THR A 528 29.91 -32.98 -44.83
C THR A 528 28.58 -33.79 -44.86
N VAL A 529 27.46 -33.07 -44.64
CA VAL A 529 26.09 -33.09 -45.24
C VAL A 529 25.56 -34.43 -45.83
N VAL A 530 24.38 -34.98 -45.46
CA VAL A 530 23.04 -34.81 -46.11
C VAL A 530 22.02 -35.80 -45.49
N ALA A 531 20.74 -35.38 -45.47
CA ALA A 531 19.48 -36.16 -45.52
C ALA A 531 18.90 -36.87 -44.28
N ILE A 532 17.61 -36.58 -44.08
CA ILE A 532 16.64 -37.25 -43.20
C ILE A 532 16.04 -38.42 -43.99
N SER A 533 16.26 -39.65 -43.54
CA SER A 533 15.48 -40.84 -43.92
C SER A 533 15.52 -41.89 -42.81
N GLY A 534 14.33 -42.23 -42.29
CA GLY A 534 13.86 -43.60 -42.00
C GLY A 534 14.58 -44.47 -40.96
N ASP A 535 13.87 -44.72 -39.85
CA ASP A 535 13.89 -45.90 -38.98
C ASP A 535 15.23 -46.60 -38.69
N SER A 536 15.70 -46.42 -37.46
CA SER A 536 16.51 -47.39 -36.72
C SER A 536 16.28 -47.17 -35.21
N PRO A 537 16.25 -48.25 -34.40
CA PRO A 537 15.74 -48.22 -33.04
C PRO A 537 16.57 -47.25 -32.22
N HIS A 538 15.93 -46.22 -31.66
CA HIS A 538 16.58 -45.28 -30.78
C HIS A 538 17.29 -46.03 -29.65
N ASN A 539 18.61 -46.10 -29.80
CA ASN A 539 19.57 -46.26 -28.72
C ASN A 539 19.10 -45.33 -27.60
N LYS A 540 18.58 -45.90 -26.51
CA LYS A 540 18.30 -45.18 -25.27
C LYS A 540 19.65 -44.71 -24.73
N GLN A 541 20.18 -43.63 -25.29
CA GLN A 541 21.07 -42.77 -24.54
C GLN A 541 20.24 -42.30 -23.37
N GLU A 542 20.54 -42.88 -22.21
CA GLU A 542 20.08 -42.43 -20.91
C GLU A 542 20.19 -40.89 -20.90
N LEU A 543 19.03 -40.25 -21.00
CA LEU A 543 18.85 -38.86 -20.65
C LEU A 543 19.10 -38.81 -19.15
N ASP A 544 20.38 -38.75 -18.79
CA ASP A 544 20.92 -38.34 -17.52
C ASP A 544 20.43 -36.91 -17.31
N THR A 545 19.14 -36.79 -17.00
CA THR A 545 18.47 -35.54 -16.69
C THR A 545 18.99 -35.24 -15.30
N GLN A 546 20.14 -34.57 -15.23
CA GLN A 546 20.73 -34.06 -14.01
C GLN A 546 19.67 -33.19 -13.33
N CYS A 547 18.85 -33.82 -12.50
CA CYS A 547 17.85 -33.16 -11.70
C CYS A 547 18.60 -32.27 -10.72
N VAL A 548 18.28 -30.98 -10.75
CA VAL A 548 18.91 -30.04 -9.83
C VAL A 548 18.30 -30.32 -8.46
N THR A 549 19.13 -30.53 -7.42
CA THR A 549 18.67 -30.83 -6.06
C THR A 549 19.22 -29.83 -5.04
N GLY A 550 18.56 -29.71 -3.89
CA GLY A 550 19.00 -28.85 -2.78
C GLY A 550 18.85 -27.35 -3.05
N TYR A 551 19.78 -26.55 -2.53
CA TYR A 551 19.74 -25.07 -2.59
C TYR A 551 19.75 -24.52 -4.03
N LYS A 552 20.34 -25.25 -4.97
CA LYS A 552 20.36 -24.87 -6.39
C LYS A 552 18.96 -24.93 -7.02
N LEU A 553 18.17 -25.94 -6.66
CA LEU A 553 16.79 -26.06 -7.12
C LEU A 553 15.92 -24.96 -6.51
N ALA A 554 16.09 -24.70 -5.21
CA ALA A 554 15.38 -23.63 -4.52
C ALA A 554 15.68 -22.26 -5.15
N GLY A 555 16.95 -21.94 -5.42
CA GLY A 555 17.35 -20.69 -6.07
C GLY A 555 16.79 -20.55 -7.48
N LEU A 556 16.82 -21.63 -8.27
CA LEU A 556 16.28 -21.66 -9.64
C LEU A 556 14.76 -21.47 -9.67
N VAL A 557 14.01 -22.22 -8.86
CA VAL A 557 12.55 -22.08 -8.74
C VAL A 557 12.15 -20.70 -8.23
N THR A 558 12.90 -20.15 -7.26
CA THR A 558 12.68 -18.79 -6.76
C THR A 558 12.88 -17.76 -7.86
N GLY A 559 13.95 -17.89 -8.66
CA GLY A 559 14.20 -16.99 -9.80
C GLY A 559 13.07 -17.02 -10.84
N MET A 560 12.56 -18.22 -11.19
CA MET A 560 11.41 -18.36 -12.09
C MET A 560 10.14 -17.74 -11.48
N THR A 561 9.92 -17.97 -10.17
CA THR A 561 8.75 -17.46 -9.45
C THR A 561 8.74 -15.94 -9.37
N VAL A 562 9.90 -15.31 -9.11
CA VAL A 562 10.03 -13.85 -9.10
C VAL A 562 9.78 -13.28 -10.50
N ALA A 563 10.30 -13.90 -11.57
CA ALA A 563 10.06 -13.45 -12.93
C ALA A 563 8.57 -13.51 -13.32
N VAL A 564 7.87 -14.58 -12.92
CA VAL A 564 6.43 -14.71 -13.15
C VAL A 564 5.62 -13.73 -12.30
N PHE A 565 6.03 -13.53 -11.04
CA PHE A 565 5.44 -12.52 -10.16
C PHE A 565 5.54 -11.12 -10.78
N LEU A 566 6.68 -10.78 -11.38
CA LEU A 566 6.88 -9.50 -12.08
C LEU A 566 5.92 -9.30 -13.23
N ILE A 567 5.70 -10.32 -14.07
CA ILE A 567 4.77 -10.23 -15.21
C ILE A 567 3.35 -9.94 -14.72
N TYR A 568 2.90 -10.64 -13.68
CA TYR A 568 1.55 -10.42 -13.14
C TYR A 568 1.44 -9.11 -12.35
N LEU A 569 2.49 -8.71 -11.62
CA LEU A 569 2.53 -7.43 -10.94
C LEU A 569 2.40 -6.29 -11.96
N ASP A 570 3.23 -6.31 -13.00
CA ASP A 570 3.26 -5.31 -14.07
C ASP A 570 1.93 -5.20 -14.82
N ASN A 571 1.24 -6.32 -15.09
CA ASN A 571 -0.09 -6.29 -15.69
C ASN A 571 -1.17 -5.71 -14.75
N SER A 572 -1.07 -5.97 -13.45
CA SER A 572 -2.11 -5.55 -12.50
C SER A 572 -1.91 -4.13 -11.96
N ILE A 573 -0.66 -3.72 -11.75
CA ILE A 573 -0.28 -2.42 -11.19
C ILE A 573 -0.73 -1.25 -12.08
N ILE A 574 -0.81 -1.49 -13.39
CA ILE A 574 -1.24 -0.51 -14.38
C ILE A 574 -2.68 -0.10 -14.16
N SER A 575 -3.57 -1.04 -13.83
CA SER A 575 -5.00 -0.74 -13.67
C SER A 575 -5.29 0.40 -12.67
N THR A 576 -4.46 0.55 -11.64
CA THR A 576 -4.52 1.66 -10.67
C THR A 576 -3.78 2.92 -11.09
N ALA A 577 -2.78 2.78 -11.96
CA ALA A 577 -1.99 3.89 -12.46
C ALA A 577 -2.61 4.53 -13.71
N THR A 578 -3.45 3.82 -14.46
CA THR A 578 -4.07 4.27 -15.72
C THR A 578 -4.71 5.66 -15.61
N PRO A 579 -5.55 5.99 -14.60
CA PRO A 579 -6.16 7.32 -14.50
C PRO A 579 -5.14 8.46 -14.37
N VAL A 580 -4.05 8.23 -13.61
CA VAL A 580 -2.96 9.20 -13.42
C VAL A 580 -2.09 9.30 -14.67
N ILE A 581 -1.80 8.18 -15.33
CA ILE A 581 -1.09 8.13 -16.61
C ILE A 581 -1.86 8.90 -17.70
N THR A 582 -3.19 8.71 -17.78
CA THR A 582 -4.05 9.42 -18.74
C THR A 582 -4.12 10.92 -18.44
N ALA A 583 -4.18 11.31 -17.16
CA ALA A 583 -4.10 12.71 -16.76
C ALA A 583 -2.75 13.36 -17.12
N ASP A 584 -1.64 12.63 -16.93
CA ASP A 584 -0.27 13.09 -17.27
C ASP A 584 0.00 13.15 -18.78
N LEU A 585 -0.60 12.27 -19.59
CA LEU A 585 -0.26 12.08 -21.01
C LEU A 585 -1.37 12.48 -22.01
N HIS A 586 -2.51 12.95 -21.52
CA HIS A 586 -3.62 13.63 -22.22
C HIS A 586 -4.36 12.85 -23.32
N GLU A 587 -3.88 11.70 -23.78
CA GLU A 587 -4.62 10.70 -24.57
C GLU A 587 -3.97 9.34 -24.44
N THR A 588 -4.70 8.24 -24.22
CA THR A 588 -4.22 6.91 -24.64
C THR A 588 -5.27 5.80 -24.65
N ALA A 589 -5.45 5.13 -25.79
CA ALA A 589 -6.14 3.85 -25.91
C ALA A 589 -5.23 2.70 -25.45
N ASP A 590 -5.71 1.90 -24.49
CA ASP A 590 -5.02 0.73 -23.93
C ASP A 590 -5.01 -0.42 -24.95
N ILE A 591 -3.84 -0.74 -25.54
CA ILE A 591 -3.66 -1.96 -26.35
C ILE A 591 -2.43 -2.73 -25.83
N GLY A 592 -2.66 -3.76 -25.02
CA GLY A 592 -1.63 -4.72 -24.59
C GLY A 592 -1.34 -5.75 -25.69
N CYS A 593 -0.11 -5.79 -26.21
CA CYS A 593 0.27 -6.65 -27.34
C CYS A 593 0.83 -8.02 -26.89
N GLY A 594 -0.04 -9.03 -26.78
CA GLY A 594 0.30 -10.42 -26.42
C GLY A 594 0.70 -11.36 -27.58
N THR A 595 0.90 -10.85 -28.80
CA THR A 595 0.96 -11.65 -30.04
C THR A 595 2.30 -12.37 -30.32
N LEU A 596 3.36 -12.12 -29.54
CA LEU A 596 4.74 -12.62 -29.79
C LEU A 596 5.06 -14.00 -29.18
N GLN A 597 4.11 -14.64 -28.51
CA GLN A 597 4.33 -15.82 -27.66
C GLN A 597 4.73 -17.11 -28.41
N PRO A 598 4.15 -17.45 -29.58
CA PRO A 598 4.59 -18.63 -30.36
C PRO A 598 6.04 -18.50 -30.87
N LEU A 599 6.48 -17.27 -31.17
CA LEU A 599 7.84 -16.97 -31.63
C LEU A 599 8.88 -17.25 -30.53
N ALA A 600 8.53 -16.95 -29.28
CA ALA A 600 9.38 -17.21 -28.13
C ALA A 600 9.59 -18.72 -27.86
N GLY A 601 8.60 -19.57 -28.15
CA GLY A 601 8.72 -21.02 -28.00
C GLY A 601 9.80 -21.64 -28.88
N LYS A 602 9.91 -21.19 -30.14
CA LYS A 602 10.97 -21.62 -31.07
C LYS A 602 12.36 -21.16 -30.62
N LEU A 603 12.49 -20.02 -29.94
CA LEU A 603 13.79 -19.56 -29.40
C LEU A 603 14.37 -20.53 -28.36
N TYR A 604 13.52 -21.12 -27.51
CA TYR A 604 13.93 -22.11 -26.50
C TYR A 604 14.27 -23.48 -27.08
N THR A 605 13.93 -23.78 -28.34
CA THR A 605 14.34 -25.03 -29.01
C THR A 605 15.73 -24.94 -29.60
N PHE A 606 16.10 -23.80 -30.21
CA PHE A 606 17.41 -23.63 -30.87
C PHE A 606 18.56 -23.23 -29.94
N PHE A 607 18.30 -22.37 -28.96
CA PHE A 607 19.36 -21.80 -28.11
C PHE A 607 19.38 -22.41 -26.70
N ARG A 608 20.47 -22.18 -25.97
CA ARG A 608 20.60 -22.59 -24.56
C ARG A 608 19.57 -21.87 -23.69
N LYS A 609 18.77 -22.61 -22.91
CA LYS A 609 17.58 -22.07 -22.22
C LYS A 609 17.92 -20.90 -21.29
N LYS A 610 19.06 -20.99 -20.61
CA LYS A 610 19.57 -19.97 -19.68
C LYS A 610 19.71 -18.59 -20.35
N PHE A 611 20.37 -18.54 -21.50
CA PHE A 611 20.64 -17.27 -22.19
C PHE A 611 19.38 -16.70 -22.84
N VAL A 612 18.50 -17.58 -23.35
CA VAL A 612 17.20 -17.15 -23.89
C VAL A 612 16.35 -16.52 -22.79
N PHE A 613 16.27 -17.14 -21.61
CA PHE A 613 15.56 -16.58 -20.46
C PHE A 613 16.11 -15.23 -20.01
N LEU A 614 17.43 -15.09 -19.88
CA LEU A 614 18.06 -13.82 -19.51
C LEU A 614 17.85 -12.74 -20.58
N ALA A 615 17.85 -13.10 -21.86
CA ALA A 615 17.56 -12.17 -22.95
C ALA A 615 16.11 -11.66 -22.89
N PHE A 616 15.14 -12.53 -22.69
CA PHE A 616 13.74 -12.12 -22.52
C PHE A 616 13.50 -11.31 -21.24
N LEU A 617 14.18 -11.66 -20.15
CA LEU A 617 14.18 -10.86 -18.92
C LEU A 617 14.71 -9.45 -19.19
N PHE A 618 15.83 -9.37 -19.88
CA PHE A 618 16.43 -8.08 -20.25
C PHE A 618 15.51 -7.25 -21.16
N ILE A 619 14.85 -7.86 -22.15
CA ILE A 619 13.85 -7.19 -23.01
C ILE A 619 12.67 -6.69 -22.17
N PHE A 620 12.17 -7.50 -21.24
CA PHE A 620 11.09 -7.11 -20.32
C PHE A 620 11.47 -5.91 -19.46
N GLU A 621 12.68 -5.91 -18.88
CA GLU A 621 13.18 -4.80 -18.07
C GLU A 621 13.43 -3.53 -18.90
N ILE A 622 13.92 -3.66 -20.15
CA ILE A 622 14.02 -2.51 -21.06
C ILE A 622 12.64 -1.94 -21.36
N GLY A 623 11.64 -2.80 -21.64
CA GLY A 623 10.26 -2.36 -21.86
C GLY A 623 9.72 -1.59 -20.64
N SER A 624 9.93 -2.14 -19.44
CA SER A 624 9.59 -1.47 -18.18
C SER A 624 10.33 -0.13 -18.03
N LEU A 625 11.62 -0.06 -18.34
CA LEU A 625 12.38 1.20 -18.29
C LEU A 625 11.87 2.25 -19.28
N ILE A 626 11.50 1.85 -20.50
CA ILE A 626 10.89 2.74 -21.51
C ILE A 626 9.57 3.28 -20.98
N CYS A 627 8.73 2.44 -20.38
CA CYS A 627 7.49 2.87 -19.73
C CYS A 627 7.75 3.86 -18.58
N ALA A 628 8.74 3.58 -17.72
CA ALA A 628 9.11 4.46 -16.60
C ALA A 628 9.61 5.83 -17.08
N LEU A 629 10.32 5.88 -18.22
CA LEU A 629 10.86 7.10 -18.80
C LEU A 629 9.90 7.77 -19.82
N ALA A 630 8.68 7.26 -19.98
CA ALA A 630 7.77 7.74 -21.00
C ALA A 630 7.34 9.20 -20.72
N LYS A 631 7.38 10.01 -21.80
CA LYS A 631 6.99 11.43 -21.82
C LYS A 631 5.81 11.71 -22.75
N SER A 632 5.31 10.69 -23.44
CA SER A 632 4.17 10.74 -24.35
C SER A 632 3.49 9.37 -24.37
N SER A 633 2.20 9.30 -24.69
CA SER A 633 1.51 8.01 -24.67
C SER A 633 1.91 7.03 -25.80
N PRO A 634 2.32 7.47 -27.02
CA PRO A 634 2.91 6.55 -27.99
C PRO A 634 4.21 5.90 -27.49
N MET A 635 5.02 6.65 -26.73
CA MET A 635 6.23 6.10 -26.10
C MET A 635 5.89 5.07 -25.03
N LEU A 636 4.82 5.30 -24.25
CA LEU A 636 4.32 4.34 -23.27
C LEU A 636 3.79 3.07 -23.95
N ILE A 637 2.99 3.20 -25.01
CA ILE A 637 2.49 2.07 -25.80
C ILE A 637 3.66 1.27 -26.39
N ALA A 638 4.67 1.95 -26.94
CA ALA A 638 5.88 1.29 -27.45
C ALA A 638 6.63 0.54 -26.35
N GLY A 639 6.78 1.13 -25.15
CA GLY A 639 7.36 0.47 -23.99
C GLY A 639 6.57 -0.78 -23.57
N ARG A 640 5.23 -0.69 -23.54
CA ARG A 640 4.33 -1.82 -23.24
C ARG A 640 4.42 -2.92 -24.29
N ALA A 641 4.59 -2.59 -25.57
CA ALA A 641 4.82 -3.57 -26.61
C ALA A 641 6.15 -4.32 -26.42
N VAL A 642 7.21 -3.61 -26.03
CA VAL A 642 8.53 -4.21 -25.72
C VAL A 642 8.46 -5.08 -24.45
N ALA A 643 7.80 -4.61 -23.39
CA ALA A 643 7.59 -5.39 -22.17
C ALA A 643 6.74 -6.64 -22.45
N GLY A 644 5.67 -6.51 -23.24
CA GLY A 644 4.85 -7.62 -23.72
C GLY A 644 5.68 -8.67 -24.47
N ALA A 645 6.57 -8.24 -25.36
CA ALA A 645 7.53 -9.12 -26.04
C ALA A 645 8.43 -9.87 -25.06
N GLY A 646 8.99 -9.19 -24.06
CA GLY A 646 9.80 -9.78 -22.99
C GLY A 646 9.04 -10.83 -22.17
N SER A 647 7.84 -10.47 -21.70
CA SER A 647 6.99 -11.33 -20.86
C SER A 647 6.61 -12.64 -21.55
N SER A 648 6.44 -12.61 -22.89
CA SER A 648 6.07 -13.75 -23.71
C SER A 648 7.08 -14.90 -23.62
N GLY A 649 8.37 -14.58 -23.58
CA GLY A 649 9.44 -15.56 -23.48
C GLY A 649 9.76 -15.96 -22.05
N LEU A 650 9.62 -15.03 -21.09
CA LEU A 650 9.82 -15.33 -19.68
C LEU A 650 8.87 -16.43 -19.17
N MET A 651 7.59 -16.34 -19.49
CA MET A 651 6.60 -17.34 -19.07
C MET A 651 6.94 -18.71 -19.66
N ASN A 652 7.20 -18.78 -20.98
CA ASN A 652 7.58 -20.02 -21.65
C ASN A 652 8.88 -20.63 -21.10
N GLY A 653 9.88 -19.78 -20.88
CA GLY A 653 11.15 -20.16 -20.31
C GLY A 653 11.03 -20.73 -18.91
N ALA A 654 10.21 -20.12 -18.05
CA ALA A 654 9.96 -20.62 -16.70
C ALA A 654 9.41 -22.05 -16.70
N TRP A 655 8.42 -22.33 -17.56
CA TRP A 655 7.87 -23.67 -17.74
C TRP A 655 8.88 -24.67 -18.29
N THR A 656 9.61 -24.28 -19.32
CA THR A 656 10.60 -25.14 -19.98
C THR A 656 11.77 -25.47 -19.04
N ILE A 657 12.19 -24.51 -18.22
CA ILE A 657 13.26 -24.68 -17.23
C ILE A 657 12.80 -25.58 -16.08
N ILE A 658 11.61 -25.36 -15.50
CA ILE A 658 11.06 -26.26 -14.47
C ILE A 658 10.89 -27.68 -15.03
N GLY A 659 10.34 -27.79 -16.23
CA GLY A 659 10.11 -29.07 -16.92
C GLY A 659 11.37 -29.88 -17.20
N SER A 660 12.54 -29.24 -17.21
CA SER A 660 13.82 -29.93 -17.43
C SER A 660 14.73 -30.00 -16.19
N SER A 661 14.43 -29.24 -15.14
CA SER A 661 15.24 -29.18 -13.91
C SER A 661 14.66 -30.02 -12.77
N VAL A 662 13.35 -30.29 -12.82
CA VAL A 662 12.60 -30.97 -11.75
C VAL A 662 12.09 -32.33 -12.26
N PRO A 663 12.10 -33.39 -11.44
CA PRO A 663 11.46 -34.66 -11.77
C PRO A 663 9.98 -34.48 -12.11
N LEU A 664 9.48 -35.19 -13.13
CA LEU A 664 8.10 -35.06 -13.65
C LEU A 664 7.02 -35.11 -12.56
N ALA A 665 7.21 -35.93 -11.52
CA ALA A 665 6.29 -36.06 -10.39
C ALA A 665 6.19 -34.82 -9.49
N GLN A 666 7.23 -33.98 -9.46
CA GLN A 666 7.26 -32.76 -8.64
C GLN A 666 7.00 -31.50 -9.46
N GLN A 667 7.05 -31.58 -10.80
CA GLN A 667 6.78 -30.44 -11.68
C GLN A 667 5.43 -29.75 -11.40
N PRO A 668 4.30 -30.47 -11.18
CA PRO A 668 3.02 -29.84 -10.88
C PRO A 668 3.04 -29.00 -9.58
N PHE A 669 3.79 -29.46 -8.57
CA PHE A 669 3.93 -28.74 -7.30
C PHE A 669 4.67 -27.40 -7.48
N TYR A 670 5.85 -27.41 -8.12
CA TYR A 670 6.61 -26.17 -8.33
C TYR A 670 5.94 -25.23 -9.34
N THR A 671 5.31 -25.81 -10.37
CA THR A 671 4.43 -25.11 -11.31
C THR A 671 3.30 -24.40 -10.58
N GLY A 672 2.66 -25.12 -9.65
CA GLY A 672 1.61 -24.61 -8.81
C GLY A 672 2.07 -23.50 -7.88
N LEU A 673 3.20 -23.67 -7.21
CA LEU A 673 3.80 -22.65 -6.36
C LEU A 673 4.09 -21.37 -7.14
N MET A 674 4.71 -21.51 -8.31
CA MET A 674 5.00 -20.38 -9.21
C MET A 674 3.73 -19.62 -9.62
N MET A 675 2.66 -20.35 -10.00
CA MET A 675 1.38 -19.73 -10.33
C MET A 675 0.66 -19.14 -9.13
N GLY A 676 0.68 -19.81 -7.98
CA GLY A 676 0.08 -19.31 -6.76
C GLY A 676 0.67 -17.96 -6.34
N VAL A 677 2.01 -17.88 -6.30
CA VAL A 677 2.71 -16.63 -5.98
C VAL A 677 2.52 -15.58 -7.08
N GLY A 678 2.58 -15.98 -8.36
CA GLY A 678 2.30 -15.09 -9.47
C GLY A 678 0.90 -14.45 -9.39
N GLN A 679 -0.12 -15.21 -9.03
CA GLN A 679 -1.49 -14.71 -8.89
C GLN A 679 -1.66 -13.78 -7.68
N MET A 680 -0.87 -13.94 -6.61
CA MET A 680 -0.84 -12.95 -5.52
C MET A 680 -0.43 -11.57 -6.03
N ALA A 681 0.44 -11.50 -7.04
CA ALA A 681 0.83 -10.24 -7.65
C ALA A 681 -0.33 -9.49 -8.29
N LEU A 682 -1.39 -10.18 -8.76
CA LEU A 682 -2.58 -9.52 -9.29
C LEU A 682 -3.34 -8.74 -8.20
N ILE A 683 -3.28 -9.17 -6.94
CA ILE A 683 -3.97 -8.50 -5.81
C ILE A 683 -3.07 -7.42 -5.22
N VAL A 684 -1.80 -7.75 -5.06
CA VAL A 684 -0.78 -6.85 -4.53
C VAL A 684 -0.51 -5.73 -5.52
N GLY A 685 -0.72 -5.97 -6.83
CA GLY A 685 -0.56 -4.99 -7.91
C GLY A 685 -1.32 -3.70 -7.66
N PRO A 686 -2.65 -3.69 -7.49
CA PRO A 686 -3.40 -2.48 -7.17
C PRO A 686 -3.00 -1.82 -5.84
N LEU A 687 -2.61 -2.62 -4.83
CA LEU A 687 -2.18 -2.10 -3.53
C LEU A 687 -0.83 -1.36 -3.64
N ILE A 688 0.16 -1.98 -4.26
CA ILE A 688 1.48 -1.41 -4.51
C ILE A 688 1.38 -0.29 -5.55
N GLY A 689 0.60 -0.49 -6.62
CA GLY A 689 0.41 0.47 -7.71
C GLY A 689 -0.28 1.73 -7.26
N GLY A 690 -1.35 1.60 -6.47
CA GLY A 690 -1.98 2.72 -5.79
C GLY A 690 -1.00 3.44 -4.89
N ALA A 691 -0.26 2.72 -4.03
CA ALA A 691 0.75 3.32 -3.16
C ALA A 691 1.89 4.01 -3.94
N LEU A 692 2.46 3.38 -4.96
CA LEU A 692 3.55 3.94 -5.76
C LEU A 692 3.08 5.14 -6.59
N THR A 693 1.87 5.08 -7.14
CA THR A 693 1.25 6.18 -7.90
C THR A 693 0.93 7.36 -6.97
N GLN A 694 0.46 7.08 -5.75
CA GLN A 694 0.03 8.10 -4.79
C GLN A 694 1.20 8.71 -3.99
N TYR A 695 2.24 7.94 -3.65
CA TYR A 695 3.33 8.36 -2.77
C TYR A 695 4.67 8.58 -3.48
N ALA A 696 4.79 8.24 -4.77
CA ALA A 696 6.02 8.43 -5.53
C ALA A 696 5.75 9.01 -6.93
N SER A 697 5.39 8.18 -7.89
CA SER A 697 4.96 8.55 -9.24
C SER A 697 4.49 7.27 -9.93
N TRP A 698 3.54 7.36 -10.85
CA TRP A 698 3.13 6.22 -11.68
C TRP A 698 4.32 5.56 -12.40
N ARG A 699 5.42 6.30 -12.63
CA ARG A 699 6.67 5.78 -13.21
C ARG A 699 7.33 4.71 -12.34
N TRP A 700 7.16 4.78 -11.02
CA TRP A 700 7.69 3.78 -10.09
C TRP A 700 6.99 2.43 -10.20
N CYS A 701 5.77 2.39 -10.72
CA CYS A 701 5.08 1.16 -11.06
C CYS A 701 5.85 0.33 -12.10
N PHE A 702 6.71 0.97 -12.91
CA PHE A 702 7.60 0.31 -13.85
C PHE A 702 9.03 0.14 -13.31
N TYR A 703 9.53 1.10 -12.51
CA TYR A 703 10.86 0.97 -11.90
C TYR A 703 10.97 -0.17 -10.90
N ILE A 704 9.88 -0.57 -10.24
CA ILE A 704 9.89 -1.70 -9.29
C ILE A 704 10.23 -3.03 -9.96
N ASN A 705 9.98 -3.17 -11.26
CA ASN A 705 10.33 -4.36 -12.01
C ASN A 705 11.86 -4.55 -12.08
N LEU A 706 12.61 -3.47 -12.28
CA LEU A 706 14.07 -3.51 -12.49
C LEU A 706 14.88 -4.18 -11.36
N PRO A 707 14.74 -3.80 -10.06
CA PRO A 707 15.51 -4.43 -8.99
C PRO A 707 15.10 -5.89 -8.76
N LEU A 708 13.81 -6.20 -8.91
CA LEU A 708 13.30 -7.57 -8.79
C LEU A 708 13.75 -8.43 -9.98
N GLY A 709 13.80 -7.87 -11.18
CA GLY A 709 14.33 -8.49 -12.39
C GLY A 709 15.81 -8.76 -12.28
N ALA A 710 16.57 -7.81 -11.72
CA ALA A 710 17.98 -8.01 -11.39
C ALA A 710 18.17 -9.16 -10.38
N CYS A 711 17.31 -9.25 -9.35
CA CYS A 711 17.33 -10.37 -8.40
C CYS A 711 17.04 -11.71 -9.09
N ALA A 712 16.03 -11.77 -9.96
CA ALA A 712 15.73 -12.97 -10.75
C ALA A 712 16.90 -13.35 -11.67
N ALA A 713 17.52 -12.36 -12.33
CA ALA A 713 18.68 -12.56 -13.20
C ALA A 713 19.87 -13.13 -12.41
N VAL A 714 20.19 -12.57 -11.24
CA VAL A 714 21.24 -13.07 -10.34
C VAL A 714 20.98 -14.53 -9.96
N LEU A 715 19.77 -14.85 -9.50
CA LEU A 715 19.40 -16.21 -9.13
C LEU A 715 19.55 -17.19 -10.31
N VAL A 716 19.23 -16.78 -11.53
CA VAL A 716 19.38 -17.63 -12.73
C VAL A 716 20.84 -17.73 -13.20
N VAL A 717 21.62 -16.66 -13.09
CA VAL A 717 23.04 -16.61 -13.49
C VAL A 717 23.89 -17.52 -12.60
N PHE A 718 23.63 -17.55 -11.30
CA PHE A 718 24.41 -18.38 -10.36
C PHE A 718 23.95 -19.84 -10.28
N ASN A 719 22.88 -20.21 -10.99
CA ASN A 719 22.40 -21.60 -11.08
C ASN A 719 22.71 -22.25 -12.44
N THR A 720 22.87 -23.57 -12.42
CA THR A 720 23.08 -24.39 -13.60
C THR A 720 21.74 -24.92 -14.10
N ILE A 721 21.34 -24.54 -15.32
CA ILE A 721 20.14 -25.07 -15.97
C ILE A 721 20.56 -26.29 -16.80
N PRO A 722 19.90 -27.47 -16.63
CA PRO A 722 20.15 -28.63 -17.48
C PRO A 722 19.76 -28.33 -18.93
N ASP A 723 20.76 -28.26 -19.79
CA ASP A 723 20.62 -28.14 -21.25
C ASP A 723 21.10 -29.44 -21.91
N ALA A 724 20.41 -29.87 -22.97
CA ALA A 724 20.83 -31.05 -23.73
C ALA A 724 22.23 -30.83 -24.33
N LYS A 725 23.12 -31.80 -24.17
CA LYS A 725 24.48 -31.78 -24.76
C LYS A 725 24.35 -31.62 -26.28
N GLY A 726 24.98 -30.59 -26.86
CA GLY A 726 25.01 -30.35 -28.31
C GLY A 726 24.36 -29.06 -28.82
N ARG A 727 23.72 -28.24 -27.97
CA ARG A 727 23.23 -26.91 -28.42
C ARG A 727 24.41 -25.96 -28.70
N GLU A 728 24.55 -25.58 -29.97
CA GLU A 728 25.64 -24.74 -30.48
C GLU A 728 25.75 -23.40 -29.73
N THR A 729 27.00 -22.96 -29.50
CA THR A 729 27.31 -21.58 -29.09
C THR A 729 26.97 -20.62 -30.22
N PHE A 730 26.54 -19.39 -29.86
CA PHE A 730 26.06 -18.37 -30.79
C PHE A 730 26.96 -18.23 -32.05
N SER A 731 26.40 -18.53 -33.22
CA SER A 731 27.06 -18.45 -34.54
C SER A 731 26.20 -17.69 -35.53
N LEU A 732 26.80 -16.86 -36.39
CA LEU A 732 26.08 -16.14 -37.46
C LEU A 732 25.33 -17.10 -38.40
N GLY A 733 25.85 -18.31 -38.62
CA GLY A 733 25.17 -19.35 -39.39
C GLY A 733 23.91 -19.90 -38.70
N LEU A 734 23.94 -20.00 -37.36
CA LEU A 734 22.81 -20.42 -36.54
C LEU A 734 21.71 -19.34 -36.54
N VAL A 735 22.07 -18.05 -36.45
CA VAL A 735 21.12 -16.93 -36.55
C VAL A 735 20.42 -16.91 -37.90
N ARG A 736 21.15 -17.17 -39.00
CA ARG A 736 20.56 -17.24 -40.34
C ARG A 736 19.60 -18.43 -40.49
N ARG A 737 19.95 -19.61 -39.96
CA ARG A 737 19.04 -20.78 -39.91
C ARG A 737 17.82 -20.52 -39.03
N MET A 738 18.02 -19.83 -37.91
CA MET A 738 16.97 -19.44 -36.99
C MET A 738 16.00 -18.45 -37.62
N LEU A 739 16.47 -17.36 -38.23
CA LEU A 739 15.63 -16.41 -38.98
C LEU A 739 14.85 -17.08 -40.12
N ALA A 740 15.44 -18.07 -40.79
CA ALA A 740 14.75 -18.87 -41.81
C ALA A 740 13.70 -19.84 -41.22
N SER A 741 13.81 -20.21 -39.94
CA SER A 741 12.86 -21.08 -39.23
C SER A 741 11.77 -20.32 -38.45
N LEU A 742 11.97 -19.01 -38.25
CA LEU A 742 10.94 -18.12 -37.73
C LEU A 742 9.96 -17.82 -38.85
N ASP A 743 8.71 -18.26 -38.68
CA ASP A 743 7.65 -17.98 -39.63
C ASP A 743 7.16 -16.52 -39.47
N LEU A 744 8.01 -15.59 -39.93
CA LEU A 744 7.73 -14.16 -39.90
C LEU A 744 6.51 -13.80 -40.77
N GLY A 745 6.25 -14.58 -41.83
CA GLY A 745 5.05 -14.44 -42.65
C GLY A 745 3.79 -14.76 -41.86
N GLY A 746 3.77 -15.87 -41.13
CA GLY A 746 2.68 -16.25 -40.23
C GLY A 746 2.47 -15.22 -39.13
N PHE A 747 3.55 -14.69 -38.55
CA PHE A 747 3.49 -13.63 -37.55
C PHE A 747 2.84 -12.33 -38.08
N VAL A 748 3.25 -11.88 -39.27
CA VAL A 748 2.71 -10.66 -39.91
C VAL A 748 1.23 -10.81 -40.27
N LEU A 749 0.72 -12.04 -40.43
CA LEU A 749 -0.71 -12.29 -40.64
C LEU A 749 -1.48 -12.40 -39.32
N LEU A 750 -0.95 -13.11 -38.32
CA LEU A 750 -1.64 -13.35 -37.05
C LEU A 750 -1.71 -12.10 -36.17
N ALA A 751 -0.61 -11.34 -36.04
CA ALA A 751 -0.56 -10.22 -35.10
C ALA A 751 -1.55 -9.09 -35.45
N PRO A 752 -1.64 -8.62 -36.72
CA PRO A 752 -2.67 -7.65 -37.11
C PRO A 752 -4.09 -8.22 -37.04
N ALA A 753 -4.29 -9.50 -37.35
CA ALA A 753 -5.61 -10.15 -37.23
C ALA A 753 -6.15 -10.05 -35.79
N MET A 754 -5.29 -10.35 -34.82
CA MET A 754 -5.61 -10.23 -33.39
C MET A 754 -5.86 -8.78 -32.98
N ALA A 755 -5.00 -7.85 -33.42
CA ALA A 755 -5.15 -6.43 -33.10
C ALA A 755 -6.47 -5.86 -33.64
N MET A 756 -6.83 -6.17 -34.89
CA MET A 756 -8.10 -5.74 -35.49
C MET A 756 -9.30 -6.35 -34.75
N PHE A 757 -9.22 -7.63 -34.38
CA PHE A 757 -10.30 -8.30 -33.65
C PHE A 757 -10.56 -7.67 -32.28
N LEU A 758 -9.51 -7.45 -31.49
CA LEU A 758 -9.63 -6.84 -30.17
C LEU A 758 -10.05 -5.36 -30.26
N ALA A 759 -9.53 -4.61 -31.24
CA ALA A 759 -9.95 -3.23 -31.47
C ALA A 759 -11.43 -3.12 -31.86
N ALA A 760 -11.94 -4.04 -32.69
CA ALA A 760 -13.35 -4.07 -33.07
C ALA A 760 -14.25 -4.26 -31.84
N LEU A 761 -13.89 -5.17 -30.94
CA LEU A 761 -14.62 -5.43 -29.71
C LEU A 761 -14.55 -4.23 -28.74
N GLN A 762 -13.37 -3.61 -28.61
CA GLN A 762 -13.17 -2.46 -27.72
C GLN A 762 -13.97 -1.24 -28.19
N PHE A 763 -13.86 -0.86 -29.47
CA PHE A 763 -14.56 0.30 -30.01
C PHE A 763 -16.08 0.09 -30.10
N GLY A 764 -16.54 -1.15 -30.30
CA GLY A 764 -17.97 -1.47 -30.25
C GLY A 764 -18.57 -1.42 -28.85
N SER A 765 -17.75 -1.61 -27.80
CA SER A 765 -18.19 -1.45 -26.43
C SER A 765 -18.40 0.01 -26.03
N ASP A 766 -17.76 0.94 -26.72
CA ASP A 766 -17.81 2.38 -26.41
C ASP A 766 -19.06 3.04 -27.01
N THR A 767 -19.45 4.19 -26.46
CA THR A 767 -20.60 4.97 -26.93
C THR A 767 -20.32 5.76 -28.21
N GLU A 768 -19.05 5.89 -28.61
CA GLU A 768 -18.62 6.67 -29.78
C GLU A 768 -18.98 6.01 -31.12
N TYR A 769 -18.92 4.67 -31.21
CA TYR A 769 -19.16 3.93 -32.45
C TYR A 769 -20.24 2.86 -32.28
N ALA A 770 -21.35 2.99 -33.00
CA ALA A 770 -22.36 1.93 -33.05
C ALA A 770 -21.79 0.65 -33.69
N TRP A 771 -22.17 -0.53 -33.19
CA TRP A 771 -21.74 -1.84 -33.73
C TRP A 771 -21.93 -2.02 -35.25
N ASN A 772 -22.88 -1.31 -35.85
CA ASN A 772 -23.14 -1.29 -37.30
C ASN A 772 -22.28 -0.29 -38.08
N SER A 773 -21.32 0.38 -37.43
CA SER A 773 -20.41 1.33 -38.06
C SER A 773 -19.53 0.64 -39.10
N PRO A 774 -19.27 1.27 -40.26
CA PRO A 774 -18.32 0.77 -41.25
C PRO A 774 -16.93 0.46 -40.67
N LEU A 775 -16.50 1.20 -39.63
CA LEU A 775 -15.22 0.98 -38.96
C LEU A 775 -15.19 -0.38 -38.25
N ILE A 776 -16.18 -0.68 -37.41
CA ILE A 776 -16.25 -1.92 -36.62
C ILE A 776 -16.43 -3.14 -37.53
N ILE A 777 -17.34 -3.04 -38.50
CA ILE A 777 -17.54 -4.10 -39.50
C ILE A 777 -16.25 -4.30 -40.30
N GLY A 778 -15.58 -3.22 -40.71
CA GLY A 778 -14.30 -3.26 -41.41
C GLY A 778 -13.20 -3.96 -40.60
N LEU A 779 -13.11 -3.69 -39.29
CA LEU A 779 -12.16 -4.36 -38.40
C LEU A 779 -12.47 -5.86 -38.22
N PHE A 780 -13.75 -6.26 -38.08
CA PHE A 780 -14.12 -7.68 -38.03
C PHE A 780 -13.85 -8.41 -39.34
N CYS A 781 -14.21 -7.80 -40.48
CA CYS A 781 -13.93 -8.37 -41.79
C CYS A 781 -12.42 -8.46 -42.05
N GLY A 782 -11.65 -7.44 -41.66
CA GLY A 782 -10.19 -7.42 -41.74
C GLY A 782 -9.54 -8.49 -40.87
N ALA A 783 -9.99 -8.63 -39.62
CA ALA A 783 -9.55 -9.68 -38.71
C ALA A 783 -9.88 -11.08 -39.25
N GLY A 784 -11.10 -11.30 -39.71
CA GLY A 784 -11.53 -12.57 -40.31
C GLY A 784 -10.74 -12.90 -41.58
N GLY A 785 -10.54 -11.92 -42.46
CA GLY A 785 -9.75 -12.07 -43.67
C GLY A 785 -8.29 -12.42 -43.37
N ALA A 786 -7.66 -11.69 -42.46
CA ALA A 786 -6.29 -11.96 -42.03
C ALA A 786 -6.15 -13.31 -41.31
N ALA A 787 -7.14 -13.73 -40.52
CA ALA A 787 -7.17 -15.05 -39.89
C ALA A 787 -7.32 -16.19 -40.91
N VAL A 788 -8.14 -16.01 -41.95
CA VAL A 788 -8.24 -16.97 -43.06
C VAL A 788 -6.92 -17.04 -43.83
N LEU A 789 -6.31 -15.90 -44.16
CA LEU A 789 -5.00 -15.86 -44.81
C LEU A 789 -3.91 -16.51 -43.95
N PHE A 790 -3.95 -16.30 -42.63
CA PHE A 790 -3.07 -16.97 -41.68
C PHE A 790 -3.27 -18.49 -41.70
N ALA A 791 -4.51 -18.98 -41.64
CA ALA A 791 -4.80 -20.41 -41.69
C ALA A 791 -4.35 -21.04 -43.01
N LEU A 792 -4.55 -20.35 -44.14
CA LEU A 792 -4.06 -20.78 -45.46
C LEU A 792 -2.53 -20.77 -45.54
N TRP A 793 -1.88 -19.77 -44.91
CA TRP A 793 -0.43 -19.68 -44.81
C TRP A 793 0.15 -20.81 -43.99
N GLU A 794 -0.37 -21.05 -42.78
CA GLU A 794 0.04 -22.16 -41.92
C GLU A 794 -0.15 -23.52 -42.62
N TRP A 795 -1.27 -23.68 -43.34
CA TRP A 795 -1.49 -24.88 -44.15
C TRP A 795 -0.47 -25.04 -45.28
N ARG A 796 -0.06 -23.94 -45.92
CA ARG A 796 0.94 -23.93 -47.00
C ARG A 796 2.36 -24.18 -46.49
N VAL A 797 2.73 -23.64 -45.33
CA VAL A 797 4.09 -23.74 -44.74
C VAL A 797 4.31 -25.06 -44.00
N GLY A 798 3.25 -25.69 -43.50
CA GLY A 798 3.29 -27.06 -42.96
C GLY A 798 4.02 -27.15 -41.60
N ASP A 799 4.90 -28.14 -41.42
CA ASP A 799 5.52 -28.43 -40.12
C ASP A 799 6.55 -27.38 -39.67
N THR A 800 6.96 -26.48 -40.58
CA THR A 800 7.83 -25.34 -40.25
C THR A 800 7.07 -24.07 -39.85
N ALA A 801 5.74 -24.11 -39.94
CA ALA A 801 4.87 -22.97 -39.68
C ALA A 801 4.92 -22.54 -38.20
N MET A 802 4.32 -21.39 -37.87
CA MET A 802 4.35 -20.87 -36.50
C MET A 802 3.59 -21.79 -35.54
N ILE A 803 2.49 -22.38 -36.00
CA ILE A 803 1.67 -23.35 -35.26
C ILE A 803 1.63 -24.66 -36.06
N PRO A 804 2.63 -25.55 -35.89
CA PRO A 804 2.70 -26.77 -36.67
C PRO A 804 1.41 -27.59 -36.56
N GLY A 805 0.80 -27.91 -37.71
CA GLY A 805 -0.43 -28.70 -37.78
C GLY A 805 -0.31 -30.06 -37.08
N ALA A 806 0.89 -30.65 -37.10
CA ALA A 806 1.19 -31.90 -36.40
C ALA A 806 1.10 -31.79 -34.87
N VAL A 807 1.39 -30.60 -34.30
CA VAL A 807 1.33 -30.34 -32.86
C VAL A 807 -0.10 -30.12 -32.42
N ILE A 808 -0.86 -29.26 -33.10
CA ILE A 808 -2.25 -28.95 -32.72
C ILE A 808 -3.19 -30.16 -32.90
N ARG A 809 -2.88 -31.09 -33.82
CA ARG A 809 -3.64 -32.33 -34.01
C ARG A 809 -3.47 -33.34 -32.87
N ARG A 810 -2.45 -33.20 -32.01
CA ARG A 810 -2.29 -34.07 -30.84
C ARG A 810 -3.43 -33.80 -29.85
N ARG A 811 -4.13 -34.86 -29.45
CA ARG A 811 -5.31 -34.74 -28.57
C ARG A 811 -5.00 -34.01 -27.27
N GLU A 812 -3.83 -34.26 -26.70
CA GLU A 812 -3.39 -33.69 -25.44
C GLU A 812 -3.13 -32.19 -25.57
N VAL A 813 -2.71 -31.72 -26.75
CA VAL A 813 -2.41 -30.30 -26.99
C VAL A 813 -3.67 -29.49 -27.19
N TRP A 814 -4.54 -29.84 -28.14
CA TRP A 814 -5.74 -29.03 -28.40
C TRP A 814 -6.74 -29.08 -27.23
N SER A 815 -6.86 -30.20 -26.53
CA SER A 815 -7.71 -30.30 -25.34
C SER A 815 -7.18 -29.46 -24.18
N SER A 816 -5.86 -29.46 -23.95
CA SER A 816 -5.21 -28.60 -22.96
C SER A 816 -5.34 -27.12 -23.32
N CYS A 817 -5.16 -26.76 -24.60
CA CYS A 817 -5.36 -25.39 -25.08
C CYS A 817 -6.82 -24.92 -24.92
N GLY A 818 -7.80 -25.76 -25.27
CA GLY A 818 -9.22 -25.42 -25.10
C GLY A 818 -9.63 -25.29 -23.63
N HIS A 819 -9.09 -26.14 -22.76
CA HIS A 819 -9.34 -26.06 -21.32
C HIS A 819 -8.72 -24.82 -20.70
N ILE A 820 -7.44 -24.54 -20.96
CA ILE A 820 -6.79 -23.35 -20.39
C ILE A 820 -7.39 -22.05 -20.95
N PHE A 821 -7.81 -22.04 -22.21
CA PHE A 821 -8.56 -20.94 -22.83
C PHE A 821 -9.85 -20.69 -22.03
N SER A 822 -10.61 -21.75 -21.77
CA SER A 822 -11.86 -21.65 -21.00
C SER A 822 -11.63 -21.23 -19.55
N MET A 823 -10.60 -21.77 -18.89
CA MET A 823 -10.23 -21.37 -17.53
C MET A 823 -9.73 -19.92 -17.46
N SER A 824 -9.12 -19.41 -18.52
CA SER A 824 -8.71 -18.01 -18.57
C SER A 824 -9.91 -17.08 -18.60
N PHE A 825 -10.96 -17.40 -19.36
CA PHE A 825 -12.23 -16.66 -19.26
C PHE A 825 -12.76 -16.61 -17.83
N VAL A 826 -12.75 -17.75 -17.13
CA VAL A 826 -13.17 -17.82 -15.73
C VAL A 826 -12.34 -16.89 -14.85
N VAL A 827 -11.01 -17.00 -14.91
CA VAL A 827 -10.10 -16.29 -14.01
C VAL A 827 -10.12 -14.79 -14.27
N PHE A 828 -10.03 -14.34 -15.52
CA PHE A 828 -9.95 -12.93 -15.85
C PHE A 828 -11.26 -12.19 -15.56
N ILE A 829 -12.42 -12.79 -15.87
CA ILE A 829 -13.72 -12.16 -15.56
C ILE A 829 -13.93 -12.10 -14.04
N ALA A 830 -13.70 -13.21 -13.32
CA ALA A 830 -13.89 -13.23 -11.88
C ALA A 830 -12.96 -12.24 -11.17
N ASN A 831 -11.68 -12.16 -11.56
CA ASN A 831 -10.73 -11.24 -10.92
C ASN A 831 -11.02 -9.77 -11.25
N TYR A 832 -11.67 -9.46 -12.37
CA TYR A 832 -12.01 -8.09 -12.76
C TYR A 832 -13.35 -7.63 -12.17
N PHE A 833 -14.42 -8.43 -12.26
CA PHE A 833 -15.79 -8.01 -11.91
C PHE A 833 -16.19 -8.29 -10.46
N LEU A 834 -15.52 -9.18 -9.75
CA LEU A 834 -15.78 -9.39 -8.33
C LEU A 834 -15.36 -8.17 -7.48
N PRO A 835 -14.21 -7.52 -7.73
CA PRO A 835 -13.89 -6.22 -7.14
C PRO A 835 -14.92 -5.14 -7.44
N VAL A 836 -15.41 -5.08 -8.69
CA VAL A 836 -16.44 -4.12 -9.14
C VAL A 836 -17.70 -4.29 -8.30
N TYR A 837 -18.16 -5.52 -8.09
CA TYR A 837 -19.30 -5.81 -7.23
C TYR A 837 -19.07 -5.33 -5.79
N PHE A 838 -17.91 -5.64 -5.19
CA PHE A 838 -17.64 -5.22 -3.82
C PHE A 838 -17.54 -3.69 -3.68
N GLN A 839 -16.98 -2.99 -4.65
CA GLN A 839 -16.84 -1.54 -4.57
C GLN A 839 -18.14 -0.83 -4.94
N ALA A 840 -18.72 -1.09 -6.11
CA ALA A 840 -19.94 -0.44 -6.56
C ALA A 840 -21.17 -0.91 -5.74
N VAL A 841 -21.42 -2.22 -5.64
CA VAL A 841 -22.65 -2.75 -5.00
C VAL A 841 -22.54 -2.80 -3.48
N LYS A 842 -21.41 -3.25 -2.91
CA LYS A 842 -21.23 -3.31 -1.44
C LYS A 842 -20.67 -2.06 -0.79
N GLY A 843 -20.06 -1.16 -1.57
CA GLY A 843 -19.62 0.14 -1.07
C GLY A 843 -18.39 0.09 -0.19
N VAL A 844 -17.61 -0.98 -0.30
CA VAL A 844 -16.34 -1.06 0.40
C VAL A 844 -15.24 -0.40 -0.43
N GLY A 845 -14.29 0.25 0.25
CA GLY A 845 -13.15 0.85 -0.43
C GLY A 845 -12.24 -0.19 -1.12
N PRO A 846 -11.35 0.23 -2.03
CA PRO A 846 -10.48 -0.67 -2.79
C PRO A 846 -9.67 -1.66 -1.95
N THR A 847 -9.14 -1.22 -0.80
CA THR A 847 -8.39 -2.09 0.13
C THR A 847 -9.25 -3.22 0.67
N MET A 848 -10.47 -2.92 1.12
CA MET A 848 -11.40 -3.92 1.65
C MET A 848 -11.96 -4.82 0.54
N SER A 849 -12.17 -4.29 -0.66
CA SER A 849 -12.51 -5.08 -1.85
C SER A 849 -11.45 -6.14 -2.14
N GLY A 850 -10.15 -5.78 -2.06
CA GLY A 850 -9.04 -6.73 -2.18
C GLY A 850 -9.02 -7.78 -1.07
N VAL A 851 -9.27 -7.38 0.19
CA VAL A 851 -9.41 -8.30 1.33
C VAL A 851 -10.55 -9.29 1.11
N TYR A 852 -11.67 -8.86 0.50
CA TYR A 852 -12.82 -9.72 0.23
C TYR A 852 -12.58 -10.78 -0.85
N LEU A 853 -11.50 -10.66 -1.64
CA LEU A 853 -11.09 -11.70 -2.59
C LEU A 853 -10.29 -12.85 -1.93
N LEU A 854 -9.69 -12.61 -0.76
CA LEU A 854 -8.78 -13.56 -0.11
C LEU A 854 -9.35 -14.99 0.03
N PRO A 855 -10.64 -15.21 0.34
CA PRO A 855 -11.19 -16.56 0.40
C PRO A 855 -10.96 -17.36 -0.89
N GLY A 856 -11.16 -16.74 -2.06
CA GLY A 856 -10.95 -17.40 -3.35
C GLY A 856 -9.48 -17.70 -3.64
N ILE A 857 -8.57 -16.83 -3.19
CA ILE A 857 -7.12 -16.98 -3.41
C ILE A 857 -6.51 -18.02 -2.48
N LEU A 858 -6.85 -17.97 -1.19
CA LEU A 858 -6.34 -18.91 -0.19
C LEU A 858 -6.81 -20.34 -0.48
N SER A 859 -8.07 -20.50 -0.89
CA SER A 859 -8.59 -21.81 -1.30
C SER A 859 -7.96 -22.31 -2.59
N GLN A 860 -7.69 -21.43 -3.57
CA GLN A 860 -6.92 -21.77 -4.76
C GLN A 860 -5.51 -22.24 -4.41
N LEU A 861 -4.77 -21.49 -3.58
CA LEU A 861 -3.42 -21.86 -3.14
C LEU A 861 -3.40 -23.23 -2.48
N ALA A 862 -4.33 -23.48 -1.55
CA ALA A 862 -4.42 -24.77 -0.88
C ALA A 862 -4.65 -25.92 -1.87
N PHE A 863 -5.59 -25.76 -2.81
CA PHE A 863 -5.95 -26.84 -3.74
C PHE A 863 -4.96 -27.04 -4.88
N VAL A 864 -4.17 -26.03 -5.25
CA VAL A 864 -3.02 -26.19 -6.15
C VAL A 864 -2.01 -27.18 -5.58
N LEU A 865 -1.72 -27.10 -4.27
CA LEU A 865 -0.78 -28.00 -3.60
C LEU A 865 -1.33 -29.44 -3.55
N VAL A 866 -2.62 -29.58 -3.28
CA VAL A 866 -3.31 -30.88 -3.22
C VAL A 866 -3.37 -31.55 -4.59
N SER A 867 -3.80 -30.81 -5.63
CA SER A 867 -3.91 -31.34 -7.00
C SER A 867 -2.54 -31.71 -7.57
N GLY A 868 -1.51 -30.93 -7.26
CA GLY A 868 -0.13 -31.20 -7.65
C GLY A 868 0.45 -32.50 -7.04
N ALA A 869 -0.02 -32.92 -5.87
CA ALA A 869 0.44 -34.15 -5.21
C ALA A 869 -0.30 -35.43 -5.67
N ALA A 870 -1.49 -35.29 -6.27
CA ALA A 870 -2.43 -36.38 -6.49
C ALA A 870 -2.20 -37.20 -7.78
N GLY A 871 -1.31 -36.76 -8.67
CA GLY A 871 -0.73 -37.58 -9.75
C GLY A 871 -1.64 -37.93 -10.94
N TYR A 872 -2.88 -37.45 -11.00
CA TYR A 872 -3.77 -37.55 -12.17
C TYR A 872 -4.18 -36.16 -12.61
N PHE A 873 -4.37 -35.91 -13.91
CA PHE A 873 -4.78 -34.59 -14.40
C PHE A 873 -6.27 -34.47 -14.75
N MET A 874 -6.86 -35.45 -15.45
CA MET A 874 -8.26 -35.37 -15.89
C MET A 874 -9.28 -35.29 -14.74
N PRO A 875 -9.23 -36.13 -13.68
CA PRO A 875 -10.21 -36.05 -12.59
C PRO A 875 -10.20 -34.69 -11.87
N TRP A 876 -9.02 -34.08 -11.74
CA TRP A 876 -8.86 -32.76 -11.12
C TRP A 876 -9.36 -31.63 -12.02
N CYS A 877 -9.20 -31.75 -13.35
CA CYS A 877 -9.82 -30.84 -14.31
C CYS A 877 -11.36 -30.89 -14.24
N LEU A 878 -11.94 -32.09 -14.16
CA LEU A 878 -13.39 -32.27 -14.05
C LEU A 878 -13.92 -31.76 -12.73
N PHE A 879 -13.30 -32.16 -11.61
CA PHE A 879 -13.65 -31.66 -10.29
C PHE A 879 -13.58 -30.13 -10.25
N GLY A 880 -12.47 -29.56 -10.74
CA GLY A 880 -12.28 -28.12 -10.75
C GLY A 880 -13.30 -27.38 -11.61
N GLY A 881 -13.58 -27.87 -12.82
CA GLY A 881 -14.60 -27.31 -13.70
C GLY A 881 -16.01 -27.34 -13.10
N VAL A 882 -16.40 -28.43 -12.42
CA VAL A 882 -17.70 -28.53 -11.74
C VAL A 882 -17.79 -27.56 -10.58
N MET A 883 -16.77 -27.49 -9.72
CA MET A 883 -16.75 -26.56 -8.59
C MET A 883 -16.83 -25.10 -9.06
N ILE A 884 -16.10 -24.74 -10.13
CA ILE A 884 -16.19 -23.40 -10.72
C ILE A 884 -17.57 -23.16 -11.31
N ALA A 885 -18.14 -24.10 -12.08
CA ALA A 885 -19.46 -23.92 -12.69
C ALA A 885 -20.56 -23.69 -11.65
N VAL A 886 -20.53 -24.48 -10.55
CA VAL A 886 -21.46 -24.30 -9.42
C VAL A 886 -21.20 -22.96 -8.73
N GLY A 887 -19.95 -22.62 -8.44
CA GLY A 887 -19.61 -21.37 -7.77
C GLY A 887 -19.94 -20.12 -8.59
N ALA A 888 -19.74 -20.17 -9.91
CA ALA A 888 -20.11 -19.12 -10.84
C ALA A 888 -21.64 -18.97 -10.93
N GLY A 889 -22.37 -20.08 -11.04
CA GLY A 889 -23.83 -20.08 -11.00
C GLY A 889 -24.38 -19.50 -9.71
N LEU A 890 -23.81 -19.86 -8.55
CA LEU A 890 -24.17 -19.27 -7.26
C LEU A 890 -23.83 -17.76 -7.21
N THR A 891 -22.73 -17.34 -7.82
CA THR A 891 -22.35 -15.91 -7.87
C THR A 891 -23.38 -15.07 -8.64
N THR A 892 -24.11 -15.64 -9.60
CA THR A 892 -25.22 -14.92 -10.29
C THR A 892 -26.42 -14.62 -9.40
N THR A 893 -26.43 -15.09 -8.15
CA THR A 893 -27.44 -14.74 -7.13
C THR A 893 -27.03 -13.53 -6.29
N PHE A 894 -25.95 -12.85 -6.67
CA PHE A 894 -25.48 -11.66 -5.99
C PHE A 894 -26.50 -10.52 -6.13
N GLY A 895 -26.66 -9.79 -5.03
CA GLY A 895 -27.53 -8.64 -4.94
C GLY A 895 -27.04 -7.68 -3.87
N PRO A 896 -27.67 -6.51 -3.71
CA PRO A 896 -27.32 -5.55 -2.66
C PRO A 896 -27.33 -6.17 -1.26
N ASN A 897 -28.24 -7.13 -1.01
CA ASN A 897 -28.46 -7.78 0.28
C ASN A 897 -27.69 -9.10 0.50
N THR A 898 -26.79 -9.51 -0.41
CA THR A 898 -26.03 -10.77 -0.25
C THR A 898 -25.17 -10.74 1.02
N THR A 899 -25.31 -11.77 1.87
CA THR A 899 -24.60 -11.85 3.15
C THR A 899 -23.13 -12.19 2.99
N THR A 900 -22.32 -11.88 4.00
CA THR A 900 -20.89 -12.24 4.07
C THR A 900 -20.63 -13.73 3.87
N ALA A 901 -21.44 -14.59 4.51
CA ALA A 901 -21.29 -16.03 4.38
C ALA A 901 -21.49 -16.52 2.94
N GLN A 902 -22.45 -15.94 2.20
CA GLN A 902 -22.74 -16.33 0.81
C GLN A 902 -21.58 -16.01 -0.12
N TRP A 903 -21.11 -14.76 -0.15
CA TRP A 903 -20.04 -14.40 -1.07
C TRP A 903 -18.68 -15.01 -0.69
N VAL A 904 -18.42 -15.28 0.61
CA VAL A 904 -17.23 -16.05 1.04
C VAL A 904 -17.34 -17.50 0.55
N GLY A 905 -18.49 -18.15 0.78
CA GLY A 905 -18.71 -19.55 0.40
C GLY A 905 -18.58 -19.78 -1.11
N TYR A 906 -19.15 -18.89 -1.93
CA TYR A 906 -19.09 -19.02 -3.39
C TYR A 906 -17.69 -18.80 -3.95
N GLN A 907 -16.91 -17.91 -3.34
CA GLN A 907 -15.51 -17.70 -3.69
C GLN A 907 -14.61 -18.86 -3.28
N LEU A 908 -14.84 -19.47 -2.12
CA LEU A 908 -14.12 -20.68 -1.71
C LEU A 908 -14.34 -21.79 -2.75
N LEU A 909 -15.57 -22.00 -3.20
CA LEU A 909 -15.88 -23.02 -4.21
C LEU A 909 -15.15 -22.77 -5.54
N GLN A 910 -15.17 -21.52 -6.02
CA GLN A 910 -14.45 -21.13 -7.24
C GLN A 910 -12.93 -21.22 -7.06
N GLY A 911 -12.39 -20.85 -5.91
CA GLY A 911 -10.97 -20.96 -5.60
C GLY A 911 -10.49 -22.41 -5.54
N ILE A 912 -11.22 -23.28 -4.84
CA ILE A 912 -11.00 -24.73 -4.82
C ILE A 912 -10.93 -25.28 -6.25
N GLY A 913 -11.92 -24.93 -7.08
CA GLY A 913 -11.98 -25.44 -8.43
C GLY A 913 -10.87 -24.92 -9.34
N ARG A 914 -10.50 -23.63 -9.21
CA ARG A 914 -9.35 -23.05 -9.92
C ARG A 914 -8.05 -23.74 -9.51
N GLY A 915 -7.84 -23.98 -8.21
CA GLY A 915 -6.64 -24.64 -7.73
C GLY A 915 -6.52 -26.10 -8.16
N ALA A 916 -7.65 -26.79 -8.28
CA ALA A 916 -7.71 -28.15 -8.79
C ALA A 916 -7.35 -28.26 -10.29
N ALA A 917 -7.86 -27.36 -11.14
CA ALA A 917 -7.81 -27.52 -12.59
C ALA A 917 -6.67 -26.76 -13.29
N MET A 918 -6.23 -25.60 -12.78
CA MET A 918 -5.43 -24.65 -13.56
C MET A 918 -4.04 -25.18 -13.97
N THR A 919 -3.40 -26.01 -13.15
CA THR A 919 -2.06 -26.55 -13.41
C THR A 919 -2.07 -27.81 -14.26
N MET A 920 -3.22 -28.47 -14.38
CA MET A 920 -3.34 -29.80 -14.98
C MET A 920 -3.09 -29.84 -16.49
N PRO A 921 -3.52 -28.86 -17.33
CA PRO A 921 -3.20 -28.82 -18.75
C PRO A 921 -1.70 -28.75 -19.04
N ILE A 922 -0.96 -28.05 -18.16
CA ILE A 922 0.50 -27.93 -18.26
C ILE A 922 1.13 -29.32 -18.00
N THR A 923 0.70 -29.98 -16.92
CA THR A 923 1.15 -31.33 -16.59
C THR A 923 0.80 -32.34 -17.68
N ALA A 924 -0.39 -32.24 -18.28
CA ALA A 924 -0.81 -33.14 -19.36
C ALA A 924 0.13 -33.04 -20.57
N ILE A 925 0.50 -31.82 -20.99
CA ILE A 925 1.45 -31.60 -22.09
C ILE A 925 2.87 -32.06 -21.71
N GLN A 926 3.34 -31.78 -20.49
CA GLN A 926 4.64 -32.22 -19.97
C GLN A 926 4.79 -33.75 -19.97
N CYS A 927 3.73 -34.46 -19.61
CA CYS A 927 3.74 -35.93 -19.56
C CYS A 927 3.57 -36.56 -20.95
N ALA A 928 2.89 -35.90 -21.89
CA ALA A 928 2.53 -36.49 -23.16
C ALA A 928 3.57 -36.30 -24.28
N LEU A 929 4.45 -35.31 -24.18
CA LEU A 929 5.34 -34.90 -25.27
C LEU A 929 6.82 -34.96 -24.88
N GLY A 930 7.66 -35.39 -25.83
CA GLY A 930 9.13 -35.34 -25.69
C GLY A 930 9.70 -33.92 -25.78
N SER A 931 10.99 -33.76 -25.45
CA SER A 931 11.70 -32.48 -25.32
C SER A 931 11.57 -31.54 -26.52
N ASP A 932 11.44 -32.09 -27.72
CA ASP A 932 11.53 -31.34 -28.97
C ASP A 932 10.20 -30.65 -29.33
N LEU A 933 9.06 -31.25 -28.97
CA LEU A 933 7.72 -30.69 -29.19
C LEU A 933 7.18 -29.96 -27.97
N LEU A 934 7.75 -30.22 -26.78
CA LEU A 934 7.28 -29.65 -25.52
C LEU A 934 7.25 -28.13 -25.52
N ALA A 935 8.31 -27.47 -26.00
CA ALA A 935 8.41 -26.01 -25.99
C ALA A 935 7.38 -25.34 -26.93
N ILE A 936 7.11 -25.93 -28.09
CA ILE A 936 6.13 -25.43 -29.06
C ILE A 936 4.72 -25.61 -28.49
N SER A 937 4.40 -26.78 -27.94
CA SER A 937 3.09 -27.04 -27.31
C SER A 937 2.83 -26.15 -26.10
N MET A 938 3.85 -25.89 -25.27
CA MET A 938 3.75 -24.94 -24.17
C MET A 938 3.51 -23.51 -24.65
N SER A 939 4.17 -23.10 -25.74
CA SER A 939 3.94 -21.79 -26.34
C SER A 939 2.50 -21.63 -26.82
N LEU A 940 1.92 -22.67 -27.42
CA LEU A 940 0.54 -22.68 -27.90
C LEU A 940 -0.48 -22.66 -26.75
N LEU A 941 -0.19 -23.40 -25.67
CA LEU A 941 -1.00 -23.39 -24.45
C LEU A 941 -1.07 -21.97 -23.84
N ILE A 942 0.09 -21.32 -23.69
CA ILE A 942 0.19 -19.97 -23.11
C ILE A 942 -0.43 -18.92 -24.04
N PHE A 943 -0.21 -19.05 -25.35
CA PHE A 943 -0.88 -18.22 -26.34
C PHE A 943 -2.40 -18.30 -26.20
N SER A 944 -2.94 -19.51 -26.05
CA SER A 944 -4.37 -19.73 -25.84
C SER A 944 -4.87 -19.09 -24.54
N GLN A 945 -4.08 -19.18 -23.46
CA GLN A 945 -4.39 -18.57 -22.16
C GLN A 945 -4.50 -17.03 -22.25
N ASN A 946 -3.49 -16.39 -22.83
CA ASN A 946 -3.42 -14.92 -22.91
C ASN A 946 -4.41 -14.35 -23.92
N LEU A 947 -4.62 -15.06 -25.03
CA LEU A 947 -5.66 -14.72 -25.99
C LEU A 947 -7.03 -14.74 -25.32
N ALA A 948 -7.35 -15.81 -24.60
CA ALA A 948 -8.59 -15.88 -23.84
C ALA A 948 -8.73 -14.75 -22.83
N GLY A 949 -7.68 -14.44 -22.06
CA GLY A 949 -7.72 -13.33 -21.10
C GLY A 949 -8.03 -11.98 -21.75
N SER A 950 -7.39 -11.69 -22.89
CA SER A 950 -7.60 -10.46 -23.65
C SER A 950 -9.04 -10.34 -24.17
N ILE A 951 -9.61 -11.43 -24.69
CA ILE A 951 -10.99 -11.46 -25.17
C ILE A 951 -11.98 -11.38 -24.00
N ALA A 952 -11.71 -12.08 -22.91
CA ALA A 952 -12.61 -12.21 -21.78
C ALA A 952 -12.93 -10.87 -21.12
N VAL A 953 -11.91 -10.02 -20.91
CA VAL A 953 -12.10 -8.68 -20.31
C VAL A 953 -12.95 -7.79 -21.22
N VAL A 954 -12.70 -7.77 -22.53
CA VAL A 954 -13.45 -6.93 -23.46
C VAL A 954 -14.90 -7.39 -23.58
N VAL A 955 -15.13 -8.70 -23.72
CA VAL A 955 -16.49 -9.27 -23.77
C VAL A 955 -17.25 -8.98 -22.48
N ALA A 956 -16.64 -9.19 -21.32
CA ALA A 956 -17.31 -8.96 -20.05
C ALA A 956 -17.57 -7.46 -19.78
N THR A 957 -16.65 -6.57 -20.15
CA THR A 957 -16.85 -5.11 -20.09
C THR A 957 -17.96 -4.65 -21.02
N THR A 958 -18.05 -5.23 -22.21
CA THR A 958 -19.15 -4.99 -23.16
C THR A 958 -20.48 -5.41 -22.55
N ILE A 959 -20.56 -6.63 -22.00
CA ILE A 959 -21.78 -7.15 -21.37
C ILE A 959 -22.20 -6.27 -20.19
N PHE A 960 -21.24 -5.88 -19.34
CA PHE A 960 -21.49 -5.03 -18.20
C PHE A 960 -22.04 -3.66 -18.63
N THR A 961 -21.37 -2.98 -19.56
CA THR A 961 -21.75 -1.64 -20.05
C THR A 961 -23.13 -1.66 -20.70
N GLN A 962 -23.39 -2.60 -21.61
CA GLN A 962 -24.68 -2.72 -22.30
C GLN A 962 -25.81 -3.10 -21.33
N SER A 963 -25.51 -3.88 -20.29
CA SER A 963 -26.48 -4.19 -19.25
C SER A 963 -26.83 -2.97 -18.41
N LEU A 964 -25.82 -2.16 -18.06
CA LEU A 964 -26.04 -0.92 -17.31
C LEU A 964 -26.86 0.09 -18.14
N LEU A 965 -26.54 0.28 -19.42
CA LEU A 965 -27.30 1.14 -20.34
C LEU A 965 -28.76 0.71 -20.49
N LYS A 966 -29.03 -0.60 -20.40
CA LYS A 966 -30.39 -1.16 -20.54
C LYS A 966 -31.19 -1.09 -19.24
N ASP A 967 -30.59 -1.51 -18.13
CA ASP A 967 -31.31 -1.76 -16.88
C ASP A 967 -31.37 -0.50 -15.99
N LEU A 968 -30.39 0.41 -16.08
CA LEU A 968 -30.33 1.61 -15.25
C LEU A 968 -31.50 2.58 -15.49
N PRO A 969 -31.90 2.91 -16.73
CA PRO A 969 -33.04 3.81 -16.95
C PRO A 969 -34.38 3.28 -16.42
N VAL A 970 -34.49 1.96 -16.23
CA VAL A 970 -35.69 1.30 -15.70
C VAL A 970 -35.68 1.27 -14.18
N LEU A 971 -34.51 1.03 -13.56
CA LEU A 971 -34.37 0.81 -12.12
C LEU A 971 -34.05 2.09 -11.33
N ALA A 972 -33.38 3.06 -11.95
CA ALA A 972 -33.04 4.36 -11.37
C ALA A 972 -33.08 5.45 -12.46
N PRO A 973 -34.28 5.91 -12.88
CA PRO A 973 -34.46 6.85 -13.98
C PRO A 973 -33.74 8.19 -13.78
N SER A 974 -33.49 8.58 -12.53
CA SER A 974 -32.84 9.84 -12.18
C SER A 974 -31.31 9.81 -12.32
N ALA A 975 -30.70 8.62 -12.48
CA ALA A 975 -29.26 8.46 -12.66
C ALA A 975 -28.88 8.43 -14.15
N SER A 976 -27.91 9.24 -14.57
CA SER A 976 -27.40 9.20 -15.96
C SER A 976 -26.59 7.90 -16.19
N PRO A 977 -26.92 7.11 -17.23
CA PRO A 977 -26.13 5.95 -17.63
C PRO A 977 -24.69 6.31 -18.03
N GLU A 978 -24.50 7.46 -18.68
CA GLU A 978 -23.20 7.97 -19.08
C GLU A 978 -22.35 8.33 -17.85
N ALA A 979 -22.96 9.00 -16.87
CA ALA A 979 -22.31 9.31 -15.60
C ALA A 979 -21.96 8.02 -14.83
N ALA A 980 -22.82 7.01 -14.84
CA ALA A 980 -22.57 5.71 -14.23
C ALA A 980 -21.38 4.96 -14.86
N ILE A 981 -21.29 4.97 -16.20
CA ILE A 981 -20.16 4.39 -16.92
C ILE A 981 -18.87 5.17 -16.59
N SER A 982 -18.92 6.50 -16.59
CA SER A 982 -17.76 7.36 -16.30
C SER A 982 -17.28 7.31 -14.85
N SER A 983 -18.17 6.99 -13.91
CA SER A 983 -17.86 6.83 -12.48
C SER A 983 -17.05 5.54 -12.20
N GLY A 984 -16.95 4.65 -13.18
CA GLY A 984 -16.16 3.43 -13.10
C GLY A 984 -16.65 2.51 -11.99
N THR A 985 -15.73 2.14 -11.08
CA THR A 985 -15.95 1.12 -10.04
C THR A 985 -15.97 1.69 -8.62
N GLY A 986 -15.75 2.99 -8.46
CA GLY A 986 -15.56 3.64 -7.16
C GLY A 986 -16.84 3.70 -6.32
N ALA A 987 -16.77 3.22 -5.07
CA ALA A 987 -17.91 3.16 -4.15
C ALA A 987 -18.62 4.51 -3.94
N GLU A 988 -17.83 5.58 -3.77
CA GLU A 988 -18.31 6.96 -3.57
C GLU A 988 -18.80 7.58 -4.88
N ALA A 989 -18.08 7.37 -5.99
CA ALA A 989 -18.46 7.89 -7.30
C ALA A 989 -19.79 7.30 -7.79
N VAL A 990 -19.98 5.98 -7.65
CA VAL A 990 -21.22 5.31 -8.05
C VAL A 990 -22.40 5.71 -7.16
N ARG A 991 -22.22 5.76 -5.83
CA ARG A 991 -23.31 6.17 -4.91
C ARG A 991 -23.63 7.65 -4.98
N GLY A 992 -22.65 8.48 -5.32
CA GLY A 992 -22.80 9.93 -5.49
C GLY A 992 -23.58 10.35 -6.74
N LEU A 993 -23.94 9.41 -7.62
CA LEU A 993 -24.81 9.66 -8.78
C LEU A 993 -26.24 10.02 -8.39
N LEU A 994 -26.66 9.65 -7.17
CA LEU A 994 -27.96 9.98 -6.62
C LEU A 994 -27.78 10.65 -5.25
N PRO A 995 -28.69 11.56 -4.85
CA PRO A 995 -28.69 12.12 -3.50
C PRO A 995 -28.77 11.04 -2.42
N GLU A 996 -28.07 11.24 -1.31
CA GLU A 996 -28.10 10.33 -0.16
C GLU A 996 -29.54 10.10 0.33
N GLY A 997 -29.93 8.84 0.50
CA GLY A 997 -31.28 8.45 0.93
C GLY A 997 -32.34 8.41 -0.19
N SER A 998 -31.96 8.56 -1.45
CA SER A 998 -32.90 8.40 -2.57
C SER A 998 -33.51 6.98 -2.59
N PRO A 999 -34.83 6.85 -2.84
CA PRO A 999 -35.47 5.54 -2.97
C PRO A 999 -34.97 4.76 -4.20
N GLU A 1000 -34.33 5.44 -5.15
CA GLU A 1000 -33.74 4.87 -6.37
C GLU A 1000 -32.33 4.30 -6.16
N LEU A 1001 -31.68 4.53 -5.01
CA LEU A 1001 -30.34 4.01 -4.73
C LEU A 1001 -30.30 2.48 -4.76
N ASP A 1002 -31.32 1.81 -4.22
CA ASP A 1002 -31.42 0.35 -4.31
C ASP A 1002 -31.57 -0.11 -5.78
N GLY A 1003 -32.28 0.66 -6.60
CA GLY A 1003 -32.41 0.43 -8.04
C GLY A 1003 -31.07 0.57 -8.78
N LEU A 1004 -30.29 1.60 -8.46
CA LEU A 1004 -28.94 1.82 -8.99
C LEU A 1004 -28.00 0.66 -8.61
N LEU A 1005 -27.97 0.26 -7.33
CA LEU A 1005 -27.13 -0.85 -6.87
C LEU A 1005 -27.55 -2.20 -7.47
N ARG A 1006 -28.86 -2.42 -7.68
CA ARG A 1006 -29.36 -3.59 -8.41
C ARG A 1006 -28.94 -3.60 -9.87
N ALA A 1007 -28.97 -2.45 -10.56
CA ALA A 1007 -28.52 -2.35 -11.94
C ALA A 1007 -27.03 -2.75 -12.08
N TYR A 1008 -26.16 -2.27 -11.17
CA TYR A 1008 -24.76 -2.69 -11.12
C TYR A 1008 -24.61 -4.19 -10.79
N SER A 1009 -25.42 -4.72 -9.85
CA SER A 1009 -25.40 -6.15 -9.53
C SER A 1009 -25.78 -7.01 -10.73
N TYR A 1010 -26.88 -6.69 -11.42
CA TYR A 1010 -27.34 -7.40 -12.61
C TYR A 1010 -26.34 -7.34 -13.76
N ALA A 1011 -25.66 -6.21 -13.93
CA ALA A 1011 -24.58 -6.08 -14.90
C ALA A 1011 -23.42 -7.04 -14.57
N VAL A 1012 -23.03 -7.16 -13.29
CA VAL A 1012 -22.03 -8.15 -12.84
C VAL A 1012 -22.55 -9.57 -13.03
N ASP A 1013 -23.79 -9.89 -12.63
CA ASP A 1013 -24.37 -11.24 -12.73
C ASP A 1013 -24.32 -11.77 -14.17
N LYS A 1014 -24.63 -10.90 -15.15
CA LYS A 1014 -24.56 -11.24 -16.57
C LYS A 1014 -23.16 -11.61 -17.05
N THR A 1015 -22.11 -11.02 -16.46
CA THR A 1015 -20.73 -11.44 -16.73
C THR A 1015 -20.41 -12.82 -16.13
N PHE A 1016 -21.00 -13.17 -14.97
CA PHE A 1016 -20.79 -14.47 -14.33
C PHE A 1016 -21.53 -15.63 -15.02
N TYR A 1017 -22.56 -15.37 -15.84
CA TYR A 1017 -23.07 -16.39 -16.77
C TYR A 1017 -22.03 -16.83 -17.81
N VAL A 1018 -21.19 -15.90 -18.27
CA VAL A 1018 -20.08 -16.22 -19.17
C VAL A 1018 -19.06 -17.10 -18.45
N VAL A 1019 -18.74 -16.77 -17.19
CA VAL A 1019 -17.88 -17.60 -16.32
C VAL A 1019 -18.43 -19.02 -16.20
N ALA A 1020 -19.72 -19.17 -15.91
CA ALA A 1020 -20.36 -20.48 -15.80
C ALA A 1020 -20.32 -21.26 -17.13
N GLY A 1021 -20.59 -20.59 -18.25
CA GLY A 1021 -20.53 -21.19 -19.58
C GLY A 1021 -19.14 -21.72 -19.93
N PHE A 1022 -18.09 -20.92 -19.69
CA PHE A 1022 -16.71 -21.34 -19.93
C PHE A 1022 -16.21 -22.37 -18.91
N ALA A 1023 -16.72 -22.35 -17.67
CA ALA A 1023 -16.45 -23.43 -16.72
C ALA A 1023 -16.99 -24.77 -17.24
N VAL A 1024 -18.20 -24.79 -17.79
CA VAL A 1024 -18.76 -26.00 -18.44
C VAL A 1024 -17.97 -26.39 -19.70
N ALA A 1025 -17.57 -25.43 -20.53
CA ALA A 1025 -16.73 -25.70 -21.69
C ALA A 1025 -15.38 -26.36 -21.29
N SER A 1026 -14.78 -25.91 -20.18
CA SER A 1026 -13.55 -26.47 -19.65
C SER A 1026 -13.69 -27.95 -19.28
N ILE A 1027 -14.85 -28.37 -18.75
CA ILE A 1027 -15.17 -29.77 -18.44
C ILE A 1027 -15.20 -30.57 -19.74
N GLY A 1028 -15.82 -30.02 -20.80
CA GLY A 1028 -15.85 -30.64 -22.13
C GLY A 1028 -14.44 -30.94 -22.65
N PHE A 1029 -13.53 -29.96 -22.60
CA PHE A 1029 -12.14 -30.15 -23.01
C PHE A 1029 -11.35 -31.11 -22.12
N ALA A 1030 -11.65 -31.14 -20.80
CA ALA A 1030 -10.97 -32.02 -19.85
C ALA A 1030 -11.09 -33.51 -20.24
N PHE A 1031 -12.24 -33.95 -20.74
CA PHE A 1031 -12.43 -35.35 -21.17
C PHE A 1031 -11.46 -35.79 -22.26
N PHE A 1032 -10.97 -34.87 -23.09
CA PHE A 1032 -10.08 -35.18 -24.21
C PHE A 1032 -8.59 -35.15 -23.85
N MET A 1033 -8.22 -34.74 -22.62
CA MET A 1033 -6.81 -34.71 -22.18
C MET A 1033 -6.21 -36.10 -21.91
N GLY A 1034 -7.04 -37.10 -21.61
CA GLY A 1034 -6.60 -38.48 -21.32
C GLY A 1034 -6.37 -38.78 -19.83
N TRP A 1035 -6.24 -40.07 -19.49
CA TRP A 1035 -6.14 -40.59 -18.11
C TRP A 1035 -4.69 -40.93 -17.71
N GLY A 1036 -3.74 -40.03 -17.93
CA GLY A 1036 -2.33 -40.29 -17.60
C GLY A 1036 -2.07 -40.30 -16.08
N ASP A 1037 -1.38 -41.33 -15.60
CA ASP A 1037 -0.91 -41.43 -14.21
C ASP A 1037 0.54 -40.95 -14.10
N VAL A 1038 0.75 -39.78 -13.52
CA VAL A 1038 2.07 -39.16 -13.30
C VAL A 1038 2.93 -40.00 -12.34
N ARG A 1039 2.33 -40.92 -11.56
CA ARG A 1039 3.03 -41.78 -10.59
C ARG A 1039 3.58 -43.07 -11.21
N LYS A 1040 3.15 -43.48 -12.40
CA LYS A 1040 3.71 -44.69 -13.05
C LYS A 1040 5.17 -44.53 -13.50
N GLU A 1041 5.61 -43.29 -13.72
CA GLU A 1041 7.03 -42.96 -13.95
C GLU A 1041 7.88 -43.07 -12.66
N ARG A 1042 7.24 -43.00 -11.47
CA ARG A 1042 7.87 -43.13 -10.14
C ARG A 1042 8.48 -44.52 -9.89
N GLY A 1043 8.03 -45.53 -10.63
CA GLY A 1043 8.48 -46.92 -10.47
C GLY A 1043 9.73 -47.31 -11.25
N LYS A 1044 10.14 -46.55 -12.29
CA LYS A 1044 11.31 -46.91 -13.11
C LYS A 1044 12.63 -46.41 -12.53
N GLY A 1045 12.65 -45.23 -11.90
CA GLY A 1045 13.88 -44.67 -11.30
C GLY A 1045 14.29 -45.29 -9.95
N ALA A 1046 13.37 -45.97 -9.26
CA ALA A 1046 13.63 -46.56 -7.94
C ALA A 1046 13.85 -48.09 -7.96
N ALA A 1047 13.51 -48.76 -9.06
CA ALA A 1047 13.65 -50.22 -9.18
C ALA A 1047 15.00 -50.68 -9.76
N ASP A 1048 15.70 -49.83 -10.52
CA ASP A 1048 17.00 -50.19 -11.13
C ASP A 1048 18.22 -49.91 -10.23
N GLY A 1049 18.05 -49.20 -9.10
CA GLY A 1049 19.14 -48.92 -8.16
C GLY A 1049 19.42 -50.03 -7.12
N GLY A 1050 18.60 -51.08 -7.08
CA GLY A 1050 18.69 -52.15 -6.07
C GLY A 1050 18.67 -53.58 -6.60
N SER A 1051 18.61 -53.77 -7.93
CA SER A 1051 18.33 -55.09 -8.54
C SER A 1051 19.43 -55.61 -9.48
N GLN A 1052 20.55 -54.90 -9.66
CA GLN A 1052 21.64 -55.32 -10.56
C GLN A 1052 22.90 -55.84 -9.88
N GLU A 1053 22.92 -56.02 -8.56
CA GLU A 1053 24.07 -56.68 -7.88
C GLU A 1053 23.81 -58.16 -7.51
N LYS A 1054 22.71 -58.77 -8.00
CA LYS A 1054 22.42 -60.20 -7.78
C LYS A 1054 21.89 -61.01 -8.98
N ALA A 1055 21.92 -60.46 -10.20
CA ALA A 1055 21.43 -61.16 -11.39
C ALA A 1055 22.51 -61.39 -12.47
N GLY A 1056 23.80 -61.38 -12.10
CA GLY A 1056 24.93 -61.69 -12.99
C GLY A 1056 25.55 -63.08 -12.84
N GLU A 1057 25.09 -63.92 -11.89
CA GLU A 1057 25.72 -65.22 -11.59
C GLU A 1057 24.83 -66.46 -11.76
N ARG A 1058 23.62 -66.34 -12.33
CA ARG A 1058 22.78 -67.52 -12.63
C ARG A 1058 21.98 -67.37 -13.92
N GLU A 1059 22.65 -67.29 -15.07
CA GLU A 1059 22.09 -67.78 -16.34
C GLU A 1059 23.19 -68.04 -17.39
N VAL A 1060 24.14 -68.89 -17.01
CA VAL A 1060 24.80 -69.82 -17.94
C VAL A 1060 24.41 -71.22 -17.48
N ALA A 1061 23.15 -71.59 -17.71
CA ALA A 1061 22.68 -72.97 -17.68
C ALA A 1061 21.28 -73.07 -18.30
N ALA A 1062 21.22 -73.78 -19.44
CA ALA A 1062 20.08 -74.47 -20.04
C ALA A 1062 19.09 -73.68 -20.93
N VAL A 1063 19.25 -73.95 -22.23
CA VAL A 1063 18.29 -73.99 -23.37
C VAL A 1063 17.84 -72.67 -23.98
#